data_AF-A0A1F8YH50-F1
#
_entry.id   AF-A0A1F8YH50-F1
#
_cell.length_a   1.000
_cell.length_b   1.000
_cell.length_c   1.000
_cell.angle_alpha   90.00
_cell.angle_beta   90.00
_cell.angle_gamma   90.00
#
_symmetry.space_group_name_H-M   'P 1'
#
loop_
_entity.id
_entity.type
_entity.pdbx_description
1 polymer ?
#
loop_
_entity_poly.entity_id
_entity_poly.type
_entity_poly.pdbx_seq_one_letter_code
_entity_poly.pdbx_strand_id
1 'polypeptide(L)'
;MGKASKKKRLKTSTPPQEISDNNISTGILSKPFLHIFFIITLGILIYSNTFKAPFVFDDISMYIVENPAIKDFKYFLDASRLDETSVDKGFREQFKNRIVAHLTLAINYKLHGLNVIGYHIFNLAVHIINALLVYYLVSLTFKAHFFKDRRPAAFSDAQYRGMFALFCSLLFVSHPLQTQAVTYISQRLASLAALFYLFSLVLYIKSRLSESGGRRYGYYLLSILAAVSAVKTKEISFTLPLVITIYELMFLESSTKKKLFYLIPFYLVIVLIPLSLIRTDSYSFESIISSMGQKSKDPDAIPRLAYLFTQFRVIVTYIRLFFIPVDQNLDYDFPVYSSFLTPEVFLSFLFLFLIFTSGACLFYCSRYTYNAKRYGYRLISFGIFYFFITLSTESSIIPLRDVIFEHRVYLPSAGLIIAVAASVFVITGSDKNKTTEKAMTAVLLLIILAFSVAAYARNSVWKEQIALWGDTAKKSPLKARPHYNLGVAYAEKKQFEDAVKEYLMAIQIDPNYYLAHNNLGFIYDKQSKLEDAVKHYAIAIKIKPDFAEAHNGFGLAYEKQSRFEEAVKEFSEAIGIKPDYHEAHYNLGNVYAKQGRTGEAVKEYLEAVRIKPDYTKAYNNLGVVYSKDGRFDEAIEAFRNASRFQPDDFSLHYNLGKLYIMSSRFDEAITEYLAGIKLKPDFAELYNDLGVSYLKKGQAEKASDAFKTALKLNPDFAEAVRNLEGINR
;
A
#
# COMPACT_ATOMS: atom_id res chain seq x y z
N MET A 1 -1.80 -89.61 4.46
CA MET A 1 -0.79 -89.07 5.42
C MET A 1 0.57 -89.15 4.75
N GLY A 2 1.43 -88.16 4.59
CA GLY A 2 1.46 -86.71 4.74
C GLY A 2 2.83 -86.29 4.18
N LYS A 3 2.87 -85.42 3.16
CA LYS A 3 4.10 -85.03 2.45
C LYS A 3 4.96 -84.07 3.29
N ALA A 4 6.28 -84.30 3.25
CA ALA A 4 7.30 -83.50 3.91
C ALA A 4 7.34 -82.04 3.40
N SER A 5 7.42 -81.08 4.33
CA SER A 5 7.66 -79.65 4.06
C SER A 5 8.91 -79.20 4.82
N LYS A 6 9.91 -78.73 4.07
CA LYS A 6 11.14 -78.08 4.57
C LYS A 6 10.80 -76.72 5.19
N LYS A 7 10.92 -76.57 6.51
CA LYS A 7 11.00 -75.25 7.18
C LYS A 7 12.45 -74.86 7.43
N LYS A 8 12.95 -73.90 6.64
CA LYS A 8 14.20 -73.16 6.87
C LYS A 8 14.05 -72.31 8.14
N ARG A 9 14.90 -72.56 9.15
CA ARG A 9 15.08 -71.66 10.31
C ARG A 9 15.72 -70.36 9.83
N LEU A 10 15.02 -69.23 9.93
CA LEU A 10 15.65 -67.91 9.93
C LEU A 10 16.33 -67.70 11.28
N LYS A 11 17.64 -67.40 11.23
CA LYS A 11 18.41 -66.91 12.38
C LYS A 11 17.81 -65.59 12.85
N THR A 12 17.52 -65.51 14.14
CA THR A 12 17.18 -64.30 14.88
C THR A 12 18.31 -63.29 14.75
N SER A 13 18.08 -62.19 14.02
CA SER A 13 18.93 -61.01 14.07
C SER A 13 18.72 -60.32 15.42
N THR A 14 19.82 -60.11 16.15
CA THR A 14 19.93 -59.24 17.33
C THR A 14 19.24 -57.89 17.11
N PRO A 15 18.59 -57.32 18.14
CA PRO A 15 18.01 -55.98 18.05
C PRO A 15 19.12 -54.95 17.80
N PRO A 16 18.84 -53.82 17.12
CA PRO A 16 19.84 -52.77 16.94
C PRO A 16 20.25 -52.24 18.31
N GLN A 17 21.55 -52.27 18.62
CA GLN A 17 22.09 -51.55 19.77
C GLN A 17 21.67 -50.09 19.70
N GLU A 18 21.05 -49.60 20.76
CA GLU A 18 20.86 -48.17 21.01
C GLU A 18 22.24 -47.51 21.00
N ILE A 19 22.53 -46.78 19.93
CA ILE A 19 23.65 -45.84 19.90
C ILE A 19 23.23 -44.69 20.81
N SER A 20 23.85 -44.59 21.99
CA SER A 20 23.64 -43.48 22.90
C SER A 20 24.08 -42.17 22.24
N ASP A 21 23.16 -41.19 22.23
CA ASP A 21 23.29 -39.84 21.65
C ASP A 21 24.34 -38.94 22.37
N ASN A 22 25.31 -39.49 23.10
CA ASN A 22 26.09 -38.74 24.09
C ASN A 22 27.43 -38.15 23.63
N ASN A 23 27.78 -38.19 22.34
CA ASN A 23 29.00 -37.53 21.86
C ASN A 23 28.79 -36.84 20.50
N ILE A 24 28.04 -35.73 20.50
CA ILE A 24 28.09 -34.73 19.43
C ILE A 24 28.62 -33.45 20.07
N SER A 25 29.77 -32.97 19.61
CA SER A 25 30.31 -31.66 20.00
C SER A 25 29.22 -30.61 19.75
N THR A 26 28.66 -30.05 20.83
CA THR A 26 27.56 -29.09 20.77
C THR A 26 28.07 -27.73 20.32
N GLY A 27 28.31 -27.60 19.02
CA GLY A 27 28.63 -26.31 18.40
C GLY A 27 27.53 -25.30 18.75
N ILE A 28 27.92 -24.04 18.99
CA ILE A 28 27.02 -22.94 19.37
C ILE A 28 25.81 -22.85 18.41
N LEU A 29 26.02 -23.11 17.12
CA LEU A 29 24.99 -23.13 16.07
C LEU A 29 24.00 -24.31 16.13
N SER A 30 24.05 -25.18 17.14
CA SER A 30 23.04 -26.24 17.34
C SER A 30 21.82 -25.77 18.14
N LYS A 31 21.89 -24.59 18.78
CA LYS A 31 20.86 -24.14 19.72
C LYS A 31 19.76 -23.34 19.00
N PRO A 32 18.47 -23.76 19.08
CA PRO A 32 17.36 -23.10 18.37
C PRO A 32 17.18 -21.62 18.68
N PHE A 33 17.52 -21.16 19.89
CA PHE A 33 17.39 -19.73 20.24
C PHE A 33 18.36 -18.84 19.45
N LEU A 34 19.54 -19.34 19.10
CA LEU A 34 20.49 -18.59 18.27
C LEU A 34 20.01 -18.48 16.83
N HIS A 35 19.32 -19.50 16.32
CA HIS A 35 18.69 -19.42 15.00
C HIS A 35 17.67 -18.28 14.96
N ILE A 36 16.79 -18.23 15.96
CA ILE A 36 15.78 -17.17 16.11
C ILE A 36 16.45 -15.80 16.20
N PHE A 37 17.51 -15.67 17.01
CA PHE A 37 18.28 -14.44 17.12
C PHE A 37 18.84 -14.00 15.75
N PHE A 38 19.51 -14.88 15.00
CA PHE A 38 20.06 -14.54 13.69
C PHE A 38 18.99 -14.11 12.68
N ILE A 39 17.83 -14.79 12.66
CA ILE A 39 16.71 -14.43 11.77
C ILE A 39 16.21 -13.02 12.08
N ILE A 40 16.00 -12.71 13.37
CA ILE A 40 15.52 -11.39 13.82
C ILE A 40 16.56 -10.32 13.50
N THR A 41 17.82 -10.52 13.90
CA THR A 41 18.90 -9.55 13.69
C THR A 41 19.12 -9.26 12.22
N LEU A 42 19.16 -10.29 11.36
CA LEU A 42 19.33 -10.11 9.92
C LEU A 42 18.16 -9.34 9.31
N GLY A 43 16.92 -9.69 9.67
CA GLY A 43 15.73 -8.95 9.22
C GLY A 43 15.78 -7.47 9.59
N ILE A 44 16.13 -7.15 10.83
CA ILE A 44 16.27 -5.75 11.29
C ILE A 44 17.35 -5.01 10.49
N LEU A 45 18.51 -5.64 10.27
CA LEU A 45 19.62 -5.00 9.54
C LEU A 45 19.24 -4.67 8.09
N ILE A 46 18.63 -5.61 7.37
CA ILE A 46 18.28 -5.47 5.95
C ILE A 46 17.25 -4.35 5.72
N TYR A 47 16.28 -4.22 6.62
CA TYR A 47 15.19 -3.25 6.48
C TYR A 47 15.36 -2.00 7.36
N SER A 48 16.50 -1.85 8.03
CA SER A 48 16.79 -0.68 8.88
C SER A 48 16.70 0.66 8.15
N ASN A 49 16.84 0.67 6.83
CA ASN A 49 16.79 1.86 5.99
C ASN A 49 15.40 2.19 5.42
N THR A 50 14.34 1.45 5.79
CA THR A 50 12.97 1.67 5.28
C THR A 50 12.11 2.57 6.18
N PHE A 51 12.47 2.77 7.45
CA PHE A 51 11.60 3.44 8.43
C PHE A 51 11.17 4.86 8.06
N LYS A 52 11.89 5.53 7.15
CA LYS A 52 11.59 6.88 6.67
C LYS A 52 11.00 6.91 5.25
N ALA A 53 10.77 5.76 4.62
CA ALA A 53 10.14 5.72 3.30
C ALA A 53 8.71 6.29 3.40
N PRO A 54 8.33 7.23 2.52
CA PRO A 54 7.03 7.88 2.57
C PRO A 54 5.89 6.94 2.15
N PHE A 55 4.65 7.35 2.40
CA PHE A 55 3.50 6.76 1.70
C PHE A 55 3.64 6.99 0.19
N VAL A 56 3.38 5.95 -0.60
CA VAL A 56 3.48 6.01 -2.06
C VAL A 56 2.28 5.32 -2.70
N PHE A 57 1.92 5.75 -3.91
CA PHE A 57 0.95 5.07 -4.75
C PHE A 57 -0.39 4.78 -4.01
N ASP A 58 -0.80 3.51 -3.87
CA ASP A 58 -2.08 3.13 -3.24
C ASP A 58 -2.12 3.46 -1.74
N ASP A 59 -0.98 3.72 -1.08
CA ASP A 59 -0.98 4.21 0.30
C ASP A 59 -1.70 5.55 0.41
N ILE A 60 -1.57 6.40 -0.61
CA ILE A 60 -2.12 7.75 -0.60
C ILE A 60 -3.61 7.71 -0.94
N SER A 61 -3.93 7.25 -2.16
CA SER A 61 -5.27 7.38 -2.74
C SER A 61 -6.27 6.33 -2.27
N MET A 62 -5.80 5.14 -1.86
CA MET A 62 -6.69 4.00 -1.61
C MET A 62 -6.69 3.52 -0.17
N TYR A 63 -5.53 3.30 0.44
CA TYR A 63 -5.44 2.54 1.69
C TYR A 63 -5.29 3.39 2.95
N ILE A 64 -4.65 4.56 2.90
CA ILE A 64 -4.25 5.26 4.13
C ILE A 64 -4.57 6.76 4.12
N VAL A 65 -3.87 7.56 3.31
CA VAL A 65 -3.83 9.02 3.51
C VAL A 65 -5.18 9.65 3.24
N GLU A 66 -5.81 9.34 2.12
CA GLU A 66 -7.09 9.91 1.70
C GLU A 66 -8.28 9.08 2.16
N ASN A 67 -8.03 7.91 2.74
CA ASN A 67 -9.08 6.96 3.09
C ASN A 67 -9.75 7.31 4.44
N PRO A 68 -11.04 7.69 4.47
CA PRO A 68 -11.75 7.99 5.71
C PRO A 68 -12.07 6.74 6.53
N ALA A 69 -12.20 5.57 5.89
CA ALA A 69 -12.59 4.33 6.55
C ALA A 69 -11.59 3.89 7.63
N ILE A 70 -10.30 4.12 7.40
CA ILE A 70 -9.26 3.75 8.37
C ILE A 70 -9.07 4.78 9.49
N LYS A 71 -9.65 5.98 9.35
CA LYS A 71 -9.53 7.07 10.32
C LYS A 71 -10.58 6.99 11.43
N ASP A 72 -11.66 6.24 11.21
CA ASP A 72 -12.79 6.12 12.13
C ASP A 72 -13.27 4.66 12.25
N PHE A 73 -13.24 4.13 13.47
CA PHE A 73 -13.64 2.74 13.73
C PHE A 73 -15.13 2.46 13.50
N LYS A 74 -15.98 3.49 13.39
CA LYS A 74 -17.42 3.30 13.14
C LYS A 74 -17.70 2.50 11.87
N TYR A 75 -16.84 2.63 10.85
CA TYR A 75 -16.98 1.92 9.58
C TYR A 75 -16.72 0.41 9.70
N PHE A 76 -15.99 -0.03 10.73
CA PHE A 76 -15.77 -1.45 11.03
C PHE A 76 -16.94 -2.08 11.78
N LEU A 77 -17.73 -1.28 12.49
CA LEU A 77 -18.97 -1.71 13.15
C LEU A 77 -20.13 -1.72 12.17
N ASP A 78 -20.18 -0.74 11.27
CA ASP A 78 -21.22 -0.57 10.26
C ASP A 78 -20.62 -0.04 8.95
N ALA A 79 -20.33 -0.97 8.04
CA ALA A 79 -19.73 -0.66 6.74
C ALA A 79 -20.70 0.00 5.76
N SER A 80 -22.01 0.04 6.04
CA SER A 80 -23.01 0.69 5.16
C SER A 80 -22.83 2.21 5.12
N ARG A 81 -22.29 2.79 6.20
CA ARG A 81 -21.97 4.22 6.29
C ARG A 81 -20.92 4.70 5.30
N LEU A 82 -20.20 3.78 4.64
CA LEU A 82 -19.30 4.14 3.55
C LEU A 82 -20.05 4.57 2.29
N ASP A 83 -21.31 4.15 2.12
CA ASP A 83 -22.13 4.53 0.96
C ASP A 83 -22.48 6.03 0.97
N GLU A 84 -22.42 6.67 2.14
CA GLU A 84 -22.60 8.11 2.33
C GLU A 84 -21.31 8.93 2.11
N THR A 85 -20.20 8.28 1.78
CA THR A 85 -18.89 8.95 1.58
C THR A 85 -18.50 8.98 0.10
N SER A 86 -17.64 9.93 -0.27
CA SER A 86 -17.04 10.05 -1.61
C SER A 86 -16.00 8.96 -1.94
N VAL A 87 -15.89 7.93 -1.10
CA VAL A 87 -14.96 6.81 -1.30
C VAL A 87 -15.35 6.00 -2.53
N ASP A 88 -14.34 5.56 -3.28
CA ASP A 88 -14.54 4.73 -4.47
C ASP A 88 -15.35 3.45 -4.19
N LYS A 89 -16.23 3.11 -5.13
CA LYS A 89 -17.09 1.91 -5.03
C LYS A 89 -16.25 0.63 -4.95
N GLY A 90 -15.18 0.54 -5.72
CA GLY A 90 -14.27 -0.60 -5.70
C GLY A 90 -13.60 -0.76 -4.33
N PHE A 91 -13.21 0.34 -3.69
CA PHE A 91 -12.74 0.30 -2.30
C PHE A 91 -13.82 -0.22 -1.34
N ARG A 92 -15.07 0.26 -1.42
CA ARG A 92 -16.17 -0.21 -0.53
C ARG A 92 -16.38 -1.73 -0.63
N GLU A 93 -16.31 -2.28 -1.83
CA GLU A 93 -16.39 -3.72 -2.07
C GLU A 93 -15.19 -4.47 -1.48
N GLN A 94 -13.98 -3.92 -1.61
CA GLN A 94 -12.77 -4.52 -1.05
C GLN A 94 -12.70 -4.44 0.48
N PHE A 95 -13.23 -3.37 1.09
CA PHE A 95 -13.17 -3.12 2.53
C PHE A 95 -13.77 -4.28 3.34
N LYS A 96 -14.98 -4.72 2.96
CA LYS A 96 -15.69 -5.84 3.61
C LYS A 96 -14.96 -7.17 3.45
N ASN A 97 -14.33 -7.36 2.28
CA ASN A 97 -13.63 -8.62 1.96
C ASN A 97 -12.25 -8.71 2.62
N ARG A 98 -11.58 -7.58 2.84
CA ARG A 98 -10.23 -7.48 3.41
C ARG A 98 -10.23 -6.79 4.77
N ILE A 99 -11.27 -7.01 5.58
CA ILE A 99 -11.51 -6.27 6.83
C ILE A 99 -10.34 -6.37 7.82
N VAL A 100 -9.65 -7.53 7.88
CA VAL A 100 -8.51 -7.72 8.80
C VAL A 100 -7.36 -6.79 8.39
N ALA A 101 -7.07 -6.70 7.09
CA ALA A 101 -6.02 -5.82 6.59
C ALA A 101 -6.31 -4.35 6.95
N HIS A 102 -7.50 -3.87 6.62
CA HIS A 102 -7.92 -2.50 6.89
C HIS A 102 -7.94 -2.20 8.39
N LEU A 103 -8.38 -3.15 9.21
CA LEU A 103 -8.41 -2.98 10.67
C LEU A 103 -7.00 -2.78 11.20
N THR A 104 -6.04 -3.55 10.70
CA THR A 104 -4.65 -3.42 11.14
C THR A 104 -4.01 -2.09 10.70
N LEU A 105 -4.45 -1.48 9.58
CA LEU A 105 -4.08 -0.12 9.18
C LEU A 105 -4.75 0.93 10.07
N ALA A 106 -6.05 0.77 10.38
CA ALA A 106 -6.80 1.68 11.24
C ALA A 106 -6.25 1.72 12.68
N ILE A 107 -5.88 0.57 13.23
CA ILE A 107 -5.17 0.48 14.52
C ILE A 107 -3.85 1.25 14.44
N ASN A 108 -3.09 1.07 13.35
CA ASN A 108 -1.81 1.76 13.18
C ASN A 108 -1.99 3.29 13.12
N TYR A 109 -3.01 3.76 12.39
CA TYR A 109 -3.38 5.17 12.29
C TYR A 109 -3.83 5.73 13.64
N LYS A 110 -4.61 4.98 14.42
CA LYS A 110 -5.05 5.41 15.76
C LYS A 110 -3.87 5.61 16.71
N LEU A 111 -2.84 4.77 16.60
CA LEU A 111 -1.66 4.82 17.46
C LEU A 111 -0.63 5.88 17.03
N HIS A 112 -0.45 6.09 15.73
CA HIS A 112 0.68 6.88 15.19
C HIS A 112 0.29 7.97 14.18
N GLY A 113 -1.00 8.13 13.88
CA GLY A 113 -1.48 9.02 12.83
C GLY A 113 -0.86 8.67 11.47
N LEU A 114 -0.35 9.69 10.78
CA LEU A 114 0.37 9.56 9.51
C LEU A 114 1.90 9.41 9.68
N ASN A 115 2.39 9.09 10.88
CA ASN A 115 3.81 8.82 11.07
C ASN A 115 4.19 7.45 10.47
N VAL A 116 4.87 7.47 9.33
CA VAL A 116 5.28 6.29 8.55
C VAL A 116 6.12 5.28 9.34
N ILE A 117 6.88 5.73 10.34
CA ILE A 117 7.77 4.86 11.13
C ILE A 117 6.98 3.72 11.78
N GLY A 118 5.81 4.02 12.36
CA GLY A 118 4.98 3.03 13.02
C GLY A 118 4.48 1.94 12.05
N TYR A 119 4.19 2.31 10.80
CA TYR A 119 3.75 1.37 9.77
C TYR A 119 4.88 0.45 9.33
N HIS A 120 6.09 1.00 9.12
CA HIS A 120 7.27 0.21 8.75
C HIS A 120 7.71 -0.75 9.85
N ILE A 121 7.63 -0.34 11.13
CA ILE A 121 7.89 -1.23 12.27
C ILE A 121 6.92 -2.41 12.27
N PHE A 122 5.63 -2.16 12.05
CA PHE A 122 4.63 -3.22 11.98
C PHE A 122 4.92 -4.18 10.82
N ASN A 123 5.18 -3.66 9.63
CA ASN A 123 5.47 -4.48 8.45
C ASN A 123 6.72 -5.34 8.63
N LEU A 124 7.78 -4.76 9.19
CA LEU A 124 9.01 -5.49 9.50
C LEU A 124 8.77 -6.60 10.54
N ALA A 125 7.98 -6.33 11.58
CA ALA A 125 7.61 -7.35 12.56
C ALA A 125 6.85 -8.51 11.91
N VAL A 126 5.87 -8.22 11.05
CA VAL A 126 5.14 -9.24 10.27
C VAL A 126 6.09 -10.04 9.38
N HIS A 127 7.05 -9.40 8.73
CA HIS A 127 8.04 -10.07 7.88
C HIS A 127 8.95 -11.01 8.67
N ILE A 128 9.47 -10.56 9.81
CA ILE A 128 10.30 -11.39 10.70
C ILE A 128 9.49 -12.57 11.25
N ILE A 129 8.24 -12.35 11.66
CA ILE A 129 7.34 -13.44 12.12
C ILE A 129 7.14 -14.46 10.99
N ASN A 130 6.93 -14.03 9.75
CA ASN A 130 6.83 -14.94 8.61
C ASN A 130 8.11 -15.77 8.42
N ALA A 131 9.29 -15.17 8.49
CA ALA A 131 10.56 -15.90 8.41
C ALA A 131 10.68 -16.95 9.53
N LEU A 132 10.27 -16.60 10.76
CA LEU A 132 10.20 -17.55 11.88
C LEU A 132 9.18 -18.66 11.62
N LEU A 133 8.03 -18.37 11.02
CA LEU A 133 7.04 -19.38 10.65
C LEU A 133 7.56 -20.33 9.57
N VAL A 134 8.36 -19.85 8.61
CA VAL A 134 9.08 -20.72 7.65
C VAL A 134 10.06 -21.64 8.38
N TYR A 135 10.84 -21.10 9.33
CA TYR A 135 11.73 -21.89 10.19
C TYR A 135 10.95 -22.98 10.95
N TYR A 136 9.83 -22.63 11.57
CA TYR A 136 8.99 -23.57 12.33
C TYR A 136 8.30 -24.60 11.43
N LEU A 137 7.80 -24.20 10.26
CA LEU A 137 7.18 -25.09 9.28
C LEU A 137 8.16 -26.21 8.92
N VAL A 138 9.37 -25.83 8.46
CA VAL A 138 10.41 -26.77 8.07
C VAL A 138 10.85 -27.64 9.26
N SER A 139 11.01 -27.06 10.44
CA SER A 139 11.36 -27.79 11.67
C SER A 139 10.30 -28.82 12.07
N LEU A 140 9.01 -28.50 11.90
CA LEU A 140 7.90 -29.43 12.16
C LEU A 140 7.78 -30.49 11.07
N THR A 141 8.09 -30.18 9.83
CA THR A 141 8.10 -31.15 8.72
C THR A 141 9.04 -32.31 9.00
N PHE A 142 10.24 -32.04 9.54
CA PHE A 142 11.14 -33.12 9.97
C PHE A 142 10.64 -33.95 11.16
N LYS A 143 9.65 -33.46 11.92
CA LYS A 143 8.98 -34.22 13.00
C LYS A 143 7.77 -35.02 12.50
N ALA A 144 7.39 -34.87 11.23
CA ALA A 144 6.26 -35.58 10.65
C ALA A 144 6.51 -37.09 10.53
N HIS A 145 5.42 -37.86 10.47
CA HIS A 145 5.45 -39.33 10.43
C HIS A 145 6.37 -39.88 9.34
N PHE A 146 6.33 -39.30 8.13
CA PHE A 146 7.19 -39.69 7.01
C PHE A 146 8.70 -39.72 7.33
N PHE A 147 9.16 -38.83 8.22
CA PHE A 147 10.57 -38.75 8.64
C PHE A 147 10.90 -39.65 9.84
N LYS A 148 9.90 -40.20 10.54
CA LYS A 148 10.09 -41.11 11.68
C LYS A 148 10.41 -42.54 11.24
N ASP A 149 9.82 -43.01 10.15
CA ASP A 149 9.77 -44.44 9.82
C ASP A 149 11.11 -45.10 9.51
N ARG A 150 12.12 -44.36 9.00
CA ARG A 150 13.42 -44.95 8.56
C ARG A 150 14.57 -43.93 8.54
N ARG A 151 14.99 -43.38 9.69
CA ARG A 151 16.05 -42.33 9.73
C ARG A 151 17.34 -42.78 9.00
N PRO A 152 17.78 -42.12 7.92
CA PRO A 152 19.13 -42.29 7.39
C PRO A 152 20.12 -41.48 8.22
N ALA A 153 21.41 -41.84 8.16
CA ALA A 153 22.48 -41.23 8.94
C ALA A 153 22.70 -39.70 8.73
N ALA A 154 22.18 -39.10 7.66
CA ALA A 154 22.35 -37.66 7.37
C ALA A 154 21.24 -36.77 7.96
N PHE A 155 19.98 -37.22 7.93
CA PHE A 155 18.86 -36.50 8.56
C PHE A 155 18.62 -36.93 10.00
N SER A 156 19.39 -37.90 10.53
CA SER A 156 19.35 -38.28 11.94
C SER A 156 19.91 -37.18 12.84
N ASP A 157 20.86 -36.39 12.34
CA ASP A 157 21.49 -35.33 13.11
C ASP A 157 20.54 -34.12 13.28
N ALA A 158 20.29 -33.77 14.53
CA ALA A 158 19.45 -32.64 14.90
C ALA A 158 20.02 -31.30 14.47
N GLN A 159 21.35 -31.17 14.43
CA GLN A 159 22.03 -29.95 14.01
C GLN A 159 21.76 -29.65 12.53
N TYR A 160 21.88 -30.65 11.64
CA TYR A 160 21.63 -30.47 10.20
C TYR A 160 20.18 -30.06 9.93
N ARG A 161 19.20 -30.67 10.61
CA ARG A 161 17.78 -30.29 10.46
C ARG A 161 17.55 -28.85 10.90
N GLY A 162 18.19 -28.44 12.01
CA GLY A 162 18.14 -27.06 12.50
C GLY A 162 18.78 -26.07 11.53
N MET A 163 19.96 -26.39 10.99
CA MET A 163 20.65 -25.56 9.99
C MET A 163 19.86 -25.45 8.69
N PHE A 164 19.25 -26.55 8.21
CA PHE A 164 18.39 -26.52 7.02
C PHE A 164 17.20 -25.57 7.23
N ALA A 165 16.51 -25.66 8.38
CA ALA A 165 15.42 -24.75 8.71
C ALA A 165 15.90 -23.29 8.82
N LEU A 166 17.08 -23.07 9.42
CA LEU A 166 17.71 -21.75 9.51
C LEU A 166 18.00 -21.18 8.11
N PHE A 167 18.63 -21.94 7.21
CA PHE A 167 18.92 -21.46 5.85
C PHE A 167 17.66 -21.13 5.06
N CYS A 168 16.61 -21.93 5.14
CA CYS A 168 15.33 -21.59 4.50
C CYS A 168 14.78 -20.26 5.03
N SER A 169 14.87 -20.03 6.33
CA SER A 169 14.39 -18.80 6.96
C SER A 169 15.25 -17.58 6.63
N LEU A 170 16.59 -17.73 6.66
CA LEU A 170 17.53 -16.68 6.28
C LEU A 170 17.38 -16.29 4.81
N LEU A 171 17.26 -17.27 3.91
CA LEU A 171 16.97 -17.00 2.50
C LEU A 171 15.64 -16.28 2.34
N PHE A 172 14.60 -16.65 3.09
CA PHE A 172 13.30 -15.98 3.01
C PHE A 172 13.36 -14.53 3.49
N VAL A 173 13.98 -14.26 4.64
CA VAL A 173 14.06 -12.91 5.22
C VAL A 173 14.99 -11.99 4.43
N SER A 174 16.02 -12.55 3.77
CA SER A 174 17.00 -11.76 3.03
C SER A 174 16.66 -11.53 1.56
N HIS A 175 15.63 -12.18 1.01
CA HIS A 175 15.39 -12.18 -0.42
C HIS A 175 14.91 -10.80 -0.94
N PRO A 176 15.50 -10.21 -1.99
CA PRO A 176 15.10 -8.89 -2.50
C PRO A 176 13.65 -8.80 -3.01
N LEU A 177 13.09 -9.90 -3.52
CA LEU A 177 11.66 -10.00 -3.89
C LEU A 177 10.68 -9.67 -2.74
N GLN A 178 11.12 -9.74 -1.48
CA GLN A 178 10.26 -9.40 -0.35
C GLN A 178 10.10 -7.88 -0.17
N THR A 179 10.95 -7.05 -0.78
CA THR A 179 10.97 -5.60 -0.56
C THR A 179 9.61 -4.95 -0.74
N GLN A 180 8.85 -5.29 -1.80
CA GLN A 180 7.51 -4.71 -1.99
C GLN A 180 6.58 -5.04 -0.80
N ALA A 181 6.54 -6.29 -0.33
CA ALA A 181 5.62 -6.68 0.75
C ALA A 181 6.00 -6.15 2.15
N VAL A 182 7.21 -5.59 2.29
CA VAL A 182 7.73 -5.04 3.56
C VAL A 182 7.76 -3.51 3.53
N THR A 183 8.34 -2.93 2.48
CA THR A 183 8.60 -1.50 2.35
C THR A 183 7.43 -0.73 1.76
N TYR A 184 6.65 -1.32 0.84
CA TYR A 184 5.42 -0.70 0.36
C TYR A 184 4.33 -0.91 1.40
N ILE A 185 3.91 0.16 2.10
CA ILE A 185 3.17 0.04 3.36
C ILE A 185 1.87 -0.76 3.20
N SER A 186 1.05 -0.44 2.19
CA SER A 186 -0.19 -1.16 1.89
C SER A 186 0.04 -2.59 1.44
N GLN A 187 1.17 -2.93 0.81
CA GLN A 187 1.45 -4.33 0.46
C GLN A 187 1.82 -5.21 1.65
N ARG A 188 1.72 -4.68 2.88
CA ARG A 188 1.53 -5.49 4.09
C ARG A 188 0.37 -6.47 3.97
N LEU A 189 -0.63 -6.19 3.13
CA LEU A 189 -1.72 -7.13 2.84
C LEU A 189 -1.15 -8.50 2.41
N ALA A 190 -0.11 -8.52 1.58
CA ALA A 190 0.53 -9.76 1.13
C ALA A 190 1.28 -10.47 2.27
N SER A 191 2.09 -9.73 3.04
CA SER A 191 2.88 -10.31 4.14
C SER A 191 2.02 -10.72 5.33
N LEU A 192 0.92 -10.00 5.62
CA LEU A 192 -0.04 -10.34 6.66
C LEU A 192 -0.90 -11.55 6.28
N ALA A 193 -1.32 -11.66 5.02
CA ALA A 193 -2.00 -12.86 4.54
C ALA A 193 -1.09 -14.09 4.65
N ALA A 194 0.19 -13.94 4.26
CA ALA A 194 1.20 -14.98 4.45
C ALA A 194 1.39 -15.37 5.93
N LEU A 195 1.34 -14.40 6.86
CA LEU A 195 1.46 -14.67 8.30
C LEU A 195 0.34 -15.58 8.76
N PHE A 196 -0.91 -15.20 8.50
CA PHE A 196 -2.06 -16.02 8.91
C PHE A 196 -2.09 -17.38 8.19
N TYR A 197 -1.68 -17.42 6.92
CA TYR A 197 -1.57 -18.64 6.13
C TYR A 197 -0.55 -19.63 6.72
N LEU A 198 0.69 -19.17 6.93
CA LEU A 198 1.76 -19.99 7.47
C LEU A 198 1.48 -20.37 8.92
N PHE A 199 0.92 -19.46 9.71
CA PHE A 199 0.51 -19.75 11.08
C PHE A 199 -0.57 -20.82 11.15
N SER A 200 -1.57 -20.74 10.26
CA SER A 200 -2.60 -21.78 10.12
C SER A 200 -1.97 -23.14 9.79
N LEU A 201 -1.09 -23.21 8.79
CA LEU A 201 -0.41 -24.44 8.40
C LEU A 201 0.46 -25.01 9.52
N VAL A 202 1.27 -24.18 10.18
CA VAL A 202 2.13 -24.58 11.32
C VAL A 202 1.28 -25.15 12.46
N LEU A 203 0.19 -24.48 12.83
CA LEU A 203 -0.72 -24.93 13.88
C LEU A 203 -1.46 -26.21 13.50
N TYR A 204 -1.87 -26.36 12.24
CA TYR A 204 -2.46 -27.60 11.74
C TYR A 204 -1.49 -28.77 11.93
N ILE A 205 -0.24 -28.61 11.49
CA ILE A 205 0.80 -29.64 11.63
C ILE A 205 1.05 -29.94 13.11
N LYS A 206 1.17 -28.91 13.94
CA LYS A 206 1.37 -29.07 15.39
C LYS A 206 0.20 -29.80 16.06
N SER A 207 -1.03 -29.54 15.64
CA SER A 207 -2.22 -30.30 16.05
C SER A 207 -2.06 -31.77 15.70
N ARG A 208 -1.74 -32.07 14.44
CA ARG A 208 -1.61 -33.45 13.94
C ARG A 208 -0.48 -34.24 14.59
N LEU A 209 0.58 -33.57 15.04
CA LEU A 209 1.71 -34.18 15.75
C LEU A 209 1.54 -34.22 17.27
N SER A 210 0.52 -33.54 17.84
CA SER A 210 0.29 -33.52 19.28
C SER A 210 -0.28 -34.85 19.78
N GLU A 211 0.33 -35.40 20.83
CA GLU A 211 -0.15 -36.61 21.52
C GLU A 211 -1.28 -36.29 22.52
N SER A 212 -1.24 -35.10 23.13
CA SER A 212 -2.30 -34.61 24.02
C SER A 212 -3.54 -34.18 23.23
N GLY A 213 -4.70 -34.75 23.58
CA GLY A 213 -5.99 -34.44 22.98
C GLY A 213 -6.37 -32.97 23.12
N GLY A 214 -6.29 -32.39 24.33
CA GLY A 214 -6.62 -30.98 24.56
C GLY A 214 -5.77 -30.02 23.72
N ARG A 215 -4.44 -30.22 23.69
CA ARG A 215 -3.54 -29.41 22.86
C ARG A 215 -3.81 -29.59 21.35
N ARG A 216 -4.12 -30.81 20.92
CA ARG A 216 -4.50 -31.11 19.54
C ARG A 216 -5.71 -30.29 19.10
N TYR A 217 -6.79 -30.31 19.88
CA TYR A 217 -8.01 -29.54 19.55
C TYR A 217 -7.76 -28.03 19.62
N GLY A 218 -7.02 -27.55 20.61
CA GLY A 218 -6.66 -26.13 20.72
C GLY A 218 -5.88 -25.62 19.51
N TYR A 219 -4.82 -26.31 19.08
CA TYR A 219 -4.07 -25.94 17.88
C TYR A 219 -4.90 -26.04 16.60
N TYR A 220 -5.82 -27.02 16.53
CA TYR A 220 -6.70 -27.17 15.37
C TYR A 220 -7.68 -26.00 15.24
N LEU A 221 -8.31 -25.60 16.35
CA LEU A 221 -9.21 -24.44 16.37
C LEU A 221 -8.48 -23.15 16.00
N LEU A 222 -7.31 -22.91 16.58
CA LEU A 222 -6.49 -21.73 16.25
C LEU A 222 -6.05 -21.74 14.79
N SER A 223 -5.78 -22.91 14.21
CA SER A 223 -5.45 -23.05 12.79
C SER A 223 -6.62 -22.62 11.89
N ILE A 224 -7.85 -22.98 12.23
CA ILE A 224 -9.06 -22.56 11.50
C ILE A 224 -9.28 -21.04 11.64
N LEU A 225 -9.13 -20.47 12.84
CA LEU A 225 -9.26 -19.02 13.05
C LEU A 225 -8.20 -18.23 12.26
N ALA A 226 -6.97 -18.74 12.20
CA ALA A 226 -5.92 -18.18 11.35
C ALA A 226 -6.27 -18.30 9.86
N ALA A 227 -6.86 -19.42 9.41
CA ALA A 227 -7.32 -19.57 8.02
C ALA A 227 -8.40 -18.53 7.65
N VAL A 228 -9.37 -18.30 8.53
CA VAL A 228 -10.40 -17.25 8.34
C VAL A 228 -9.75 -15.87 8.26
N SER A 229 -8.78 -15.59 9.15
CA SER A 229 -8.07 -14.30 9.16
C SER A 229 -7.26 -14.09 7.87
N ALA A 230 -6.62 -15.14 7.35
CA ALA A 230 -5.88 -15.09 6.08
C ALA A 230 -6.80 -14.73 4.91
N VAL A 231 -7.95 -15.39 4.81
CA VAL A 231 -8.99 -15.12 3.81
C VAL A 231 -9.53 -13.69 3.91
N LYS A 232 -9.73 -13.18 5.14
CA LYS A 232 -10.17 -11.80 5.39
C LYS A 232 -9.05 -10.76 5.30
N THR A 233 -7.87 -11.15 4.82
CA THR A 233 -6.73 -10.26 4.55
C THR A 233 -6.47 -10.14 3.05
N LYS A 234 -6.32 -11.28 2.34
CA LYS A 234 -6.05 -11.33 0.89
C LYS A 234 -6.49 -12.66 0.28
N GLU A 235 -6.96 -12.59 -0.96
CA GLU A 235 -7.52 -13.69 -1.77
C GLU A 235 -6.54 -14.86 -2.02
N ILE A 236 -5.23 -14.61 -1.99
CA ILE A 236 -4.21 -15.66 -2.14
C ILE A 236 -4.40 -16.82 -1.15
N SER A 237 -4.99 -16.53 0.01
CA SER A 237 -5.26 -17.50 1.07
C SER A 237 -6.30 -18.56 0.73
N PHE A 238 -7.06 -18.38 -0.36
CA PHE A 238 -7.96 -19.40 -0.93
C PHE A 238 -7.23 -20.72 -1.22
N THR A 239 -5.92 -20.67 -1.45
CA THR A 239 -5.08 -21.84 -1.75
C THR A 239 -4.73 -22.69 -0.53
N LEU A 240 -5.01 -22.21 0.69
CA LEU A 240 -4.63 -22.86 1.95
C LEU A 240 -5.12 -24.31 2.09
N PRO A 241 -6.40 -24.64 1.82
CA PRO A 241 -6.88 -26.01 1.99
C PRO A 241 -6.20 -26.99 1.02
N LEU A 242 -5.81 -26.53 -0.17
CA LEU A 242 -5.03 -27.32 -1.13
C LEU A 242 -3.62 -27.60 -0.60
N VAL A 243 -2.96 -26.59 -0.02
CA VAL A 243 -1.63 -26.78 0.61
C VAL A 243 -1.68 -27.71 1.81
N ILE A 244 -2.69 -27.57 2.68
CA ILE A 244 -2.89 -28.50 3.81
C ILE A 244 -3.14 -29.91 3.28
N THR A 245 -3.93 -30.07 2.21
CA THR A 245 -4.20 -31.36 1.58
C THR A 245 -2.94 -32.02 1.06
N ILE A 246 -2.12 -31.32 0.26
CA ILE A 246 -0.86 -31.91 -0.23
C ILE A 246 0.08 -32.22 0.93
N TYR A 247 0.14 -31.40 1.98
CA TYR A 247 0.96 -31.67 3.16
C TYR A 247 0.51 -32.96 3.87
N GLU A 248 -0.80 -33.12 4.08
CA GLU A 248 -1.43 -34.30 4.69
C GLU A 248 -1.16 -35.57 3.86
N LEU A 249 -1.12 -35.45 2.53
CA LEU A 249 -0.83 -36.58 1.63
C LEU A 249 0.67 -36.93 1.58
N MET A 250 1.55 -35.95 1.74
CA MET A 250 2.99 -36.11 1.54
C MET A 250 3.75 -36.48 2.82
N PHE A 251 3.32 -36.01 3.99
CA PHE A 251 4.12 -36.11 5.23
C PHE A 251 3.40 -36.77 6.41
N LEU A 252 2.07 -36.80 6.41
CA LEU A 252 1.26 -37.27 7.54
C LEU A 252 0.57 -38.60 7.24
N GLU A 253 0.61 -39.49 8.23
CA GLU A 253 0.00 -40.81 8.14
C GLU A 253 -1.33 -40.84 8.90
N SER A 254 -2.38 -41.22 8.18
CA SER A 254 -3.71 -41.48 8.73
C SER A 254 -4.62 -42.09 7.66
N SER A 255 -5.73 -42.71 8.07
CA SER A 255 -6.73 -43.24 7.15
C SER A 255 -7.40 -42.12 6.34
N THR A 256 -7.85 -42.43 5.12
CA THR A 256 -8.51 -41.46 4.22
C THR A 256 -9.69 -40.75 4.89
N LYS A 257 -10.50 -41.48 5.68
CA LYS A 257 -11.61 -40.90 6.45
C LYS A 257 -11.13 -39.84 7.46
N LYS A 258 -10.03 -40.13 8.16
CA LYS A 258 -9.44 -39.20 9.13
C LYS A 258 -8.84 -37.98 8.43
N LYS A 259 -8.15 -38.16 7.30
CA LYS A 259 -7.67 -37.03 6.47
C LYS A 259 -8.82 -36.10 6.09
N LEU A 260 -9.89 -36.67 5.54
CA LEU A 260 -11.07 -35.90 5.12
C LEU A 260 -11.70 -35.13 6.29
N PHE A 261 -11.88 -35.77 7.44
CA PHE A 261 -12.42 -35.11 8.65
C PHE A 261 -11.64 -33.85 9.04
N TYR A 262 -10.30 -33.92 9.04
CA TYR A 262 -9.46 -32.76 9.39
C TYR A 262 -9.43 -31.68 8.28
N LEU A 263 -9.79 -32.01 7.04
CA LEU A 263 -9.76 -31.09 5.91
C LEU A 263 -11.09 -30.34 5.71
N ILE A 264 -12.23 -30.96 6.01
CA ILE A 264 -13.57 -30.38 5.78
C ILE A 264 -13.70 -28.94 6.28
N PRO A 265 -13.32 -28.59 7.53
CA PRO A 265 -13.47 -27.21 8.00
C PRO A 265 -12.69 -26.17 7.18
N PHE A 266 -11.52 -26.52 6.64
CA PHE A 266 -10.75 -25.60 5.80
C PHE A 266 -11.40 -25.37 4.45
N TYR A 267 -12.01 -26.40 3.86
CA TYR A 267 -12.80 -26.23 2.63
C TYR A 267 -14.11 -25.45 2.89
N LEU A 268 -14.72 -25.58 4.07
CA LEU A 268 -15.87 -24.76 4.45
C LEU A 268 -15.51 -23.27 4.61
N VAL A 269 -14.30 -22.95 5.12
CA VAL A 269 -13.83 -21.56 5.19
C VAL A 269 -13.76 -20.91 3.80
N ILE A 270 -13.43 -21.65 2.75
CA ILE A 270 -13.49 -21.15 1.36
C ILE A 270 -14.91 -20.74 0.97
N VAL A 271 -15.92 -21.57 1.32
CA VAL A 271 -17.32 -21.34 0.96
C VAL A 271 -17.88 -20.06 1.58
N LEU A 272 -17.29 -19.57 2.67
CA LEU A 272 -17.66 -18.29 3.29
C LEU A 272 -17.40 -17.09 2.36
N ILE A 273 -16.47 -17.19 1.39
CA ILE A 273 -16.12 -16.08 0.51
C ILE A 273 -17.25 -15.78 -0.50
N PRO A 274 -17.71 -16.74 -1.35
CA PRO A 274 -18.86 -16.49 -2.23
C PRO A 274 -20.13 -16.10 -1.46
N LEU A 275 -20.39 -16.74 -0.31
CA LEU A 275 -21.56 -16.42 0.51
C LEU A 275 -21.54 -14.97 1.04
N SER A 276 -20.35 -14.42 1.33
CA SER A 276 -20.21 -13.02 1.73
C SER A 276 -20.37 -12.04 0.57
N LEU A 277 -20.12 -12.47 -0.67
CA LEU A 277 -20.31 -11.66 -1.89
C LEU A 277 -21.79 -11.63 -2.34
N ILE A 278 -22.52 -12.73 -2.14
CA ILE A 278 -23.95 -12.84 -2.51
C ILE A 278 -24.85 -12.01 -1.58
N ARG A 279 -24.43 -11.74 -0.33
CA ARG A 279 -25.21 -11.03 0.68
C ARG A 279 -25.15 -9.50 0.60
N THR A 280 -24.27 -8.97 -0.25
CA THR A 280 -24.32 -7.58 -0.71
C THR A 280 -25.18 -7.56 -1.95
N ASP A 281 -26.23 -6.73 -2.00
CA ASP A 281 -27.24 -6.62 -3.08
C ASP A 281 -26.70 -6.31 -4.49
N SER A 282 -25.39 -6.44 -4.70
CA SER A 282 -24.63 -6.07 -5.88
C SER A 282 -24.23 -7.27 -6.77
N TYR A 283 -24.36 -8.52 -6.30
CA TYR A 283 -24.00 -9.70 -7.10
C TYR A 283 -24.95 -10.89 -6.89
N SER A 284 -25.92 -11.08 -7.80
CA SER A 284 -26.58 -12.40 -7.93
C SER A 284 -25.59 -13.42 -8.52
N PHE A 285 -25.75 -14.71 -8.23
CA PHE A 285 -24.94 -15.77 -8.86
C PHE A 285 -24.98 -15.68 -10.41
N GLU A 286 -26.11 -15.22 -10.94
CA GLU A 286 -26.35 -14.92 -12.35
C GLU A 286 -25.50 -13.75 -12.87
N SER A 287 -25.29 -12.70 -12.06
CA SER A 287 -24.40 -11.57 -12.39
C SER A 287 -22.91 -11.95 -12.37
N ILE A 288 -22.52 -12.91 -11.55
CA ILE A 288 -21.16 -13.46 -11.52
C ILE A 288 -20.94 -14.33 -12.77
N ILE A 289 -21.94 -15.13 -13.18
CA ILE A 289 -21.88 -15.91 -14.43
C ILE A 289 -21.94 -15.01 -15.66
N SER A 290 -22.74 -13.94 -15.64
CA SER A 290 -22.84 -13.01 -16.77
C SER A 290 -21.62 -12.09 -16.87
N SER A 291 -21.04 -11.64 -15.76
CA SER A 291 -19.71 -11.01 -15.75
C SER A 291 -18.57 -11.99 -16.07
N MET A 292 -18.81 -13.30 -15.91
CA MET A 292 -17.94 -14.36 -16.44
C MET A 292 -18.01 -14.52 -17.97
N GLY A 293 -19.11 -14.08 -18.60
CA GLY A 293 -19.31 -14.13 -20.05
C GLY A 293 -19.21 -12.79 -20.80
N GLN A 294 -19.27 -11.65 -20.11
CA GLN A 294 -19.22 -10.33 -20.75
C GLN A 294 -17.79 -9.82 -20.99
N LYS A 295 -17.57 -9.26 -22.19
CA LYS A 295 -16.51 -8.26 -22.42
C LYS A 295 -16.69 -7.14 -21.40
N SER A 296 -15.64 -6.77 -20.68
CA SER A 296 -15.69 -5.60 -19.79
C SER A 296 -16.19 -4.38 -20.56
N LYS A 297 -16.94 -3.52 -19.88
CA LYS A 297 -17.27 -2.19 -20.39
C LYS A 297 -16.06 -1.24 -20.44
N ASP A 298 -14.93 -1.69 -19.88
CA ASP A 298 -13.64 -1.02 -19.99
C ASP A 298 -12.96 -1.43 -21.31
N PRO A 299 -12.78 -0.50 -22.27
CA PRO A 299 -12.12 -0.77 -23.55
C PRO A 299 -10.66 -1.21 -23.40
N ASP A 300 -10.02 -0.93 -22.25
CA ASP A 300 -8.61 -1.25 -21.99
C ASP A 300 -8.41 -2.57 -21.22
N ALA A 301 -9.49 -3.29 -20.89
CA ALA A 301 -9.33 -4.52 -20.12
C ALA A 301 -8.72 -5.65 -20.95
N ILE A 302 -7.79 -6.36 -20.32
CA ILE A 302 -7.13 -7.51 -20.93
C ILE A 302 -8.13 -8.67 -21.07
N PRO A 303 -8.31 -9.25 -22.27
CA PRO A 303 -9.13 -10.45 -22.43
C PRO A 303 -8.61 -11.61 -21.57
N ARG A 304 -9.52 -12.40 -20.98
CA ARG A 304 -9.17 -13.50 -20.04
C ARG A 304 -8.13 -14.48 -20.57
N LEU A 305 -8.29 -14.93 -21.80
CA LEU A 305 -7.34 -15.84 -22.43
C LEU A 305 -5.99 -15.16 -22.67
N ALA A 306 -6.00 -13.88 -23.09
CA ALA A 306 -4.77 -13.12 -23.26
C ALA A 306 -4.04 -12.93 -21.92
N TYR A 307 -4.78 -12.65 -20.85
CA TYR A 307 -4.23 -12.59 -19.50
C TYR A 307 -3.61 -13.93 -19.10
N LEU A 308 -4.34 -15.04 -19.25
CA LEU A 308 -3.84 -16.40 -18.95
C LEU A 308 -2.56 -16.74 -19.72
N PHE A 309 -2.53 -16.49 -21.02
CA PHE A 309 -1.35 -16.74 -21.85
C PHE A 309 -0.15 -15.90 -21.40
N THR A 310 -0.41 -14.63 -21.07
CA THR A 310 0.60 -13.72 -20.50
C THR A 310 1.13 -14.26 -19.15
N GLN A 311 0.27 -14.84 -18.31
CA GLN A 311 0.68 -15.37 -17.01
C GLN A 311 1.75 -16.46 -17.09
N PHE A 312 1.82 -17.26 -18.15
CA PHE A 312 2.93 -18.23 -18.31
C PHE A 312 4.29 -17.51 -18.37
N ARG A 313 4.38 -16.39 -19.10
CA ARG A 313 5.61 -15.58 -19.14
C ARG A 313 5.87 -14.86 -17.82
N VAL A 314 4.83 -14.39 -17.14
CA VAL A 314 4.94 -13.73 -15.83
C VAL A 314 5.52 -14.69 -14.79
N ILE A 315 5.05 -15.94 -14.73
CA ILE A 315 5.56 -16.94 -13.79
C ILE A 315 7.03 -17.27 -14.08
N VAL A 316 7.44 -17.37 -15.34
CA VAL A 316 8.86 -17.54 -15.71
C VAL A 316 9.69 -16.33 -15.27
N THR A 317 9.15 -15.12 -15.40
CA THR A 317 9.80 -13.89 -14.93
C THR A 317 9.97 -13.90 -13.40
N TYR A 318 8.98 -14.38 -12.64
CA TYR A 318 9.12 -14.56 -11.21
C TYR A 318 10.19 -15.58 -10.82
N ILE A 319 10.27 -16.72 -11.52
CA ILE A 319 11.33 -17.72 -11.30
C ILE A 319 12.69 -17.09 -11.61
N ARG A 320 12.81 -16.31 -12.69
CA ARG A 320 14.03 -15.57 -13.04
C ARG A 320 14.39 -14.56 -11.97
N LEU A 321 13.44 -13.79 -11.43
CA LEU A 321 13.66 -12.85 -10.33
C LEU A 321 14.07 -13.55 -9.03
N PHE A 322 13.61 -14.78 -8.80
CA PHE A 322 13.97 -15.56 -7.62
C PHE A 322 15.45 -15.96 -7.65
N PHE A 323 15.95 -16.47 -8.78
CA PHE A 323 17.36 -16.84 -8.89
C PHE A 323 18.29 -15.65 -9.16
N ILE A 324 17.80 -14.66 -9.92
CA ILE A 324 18.55 -13.48 -10.36
C ILE A 324 17.66 -12.24 -10.10
N PRO A 325 17.68 -11.68 -8.87
CA PRO A 325 16.84 -10.54 -8.47
C PRO A 325 17.38 -9.20 -8.99
N VAL A 326 17.66 -9.14 -10.30
CA VAL A 326 18.11 -7.93 -11.00
C VAL A 326 16.91 -7.29 -11.68
N ASP A 327 16.92 -5.97 -11.86
CA ASP A 327 15.86 -5.27 -12.59
C ASP A 327 14.46 -5.42 -11.97
N GLN A 328 14.41 -5.46 -10.63
CA GLN A 328 13.16 -5.36 -9.89
C GLN A 328 12.50 -4.02 -10.18
N ASN A 329 11.18 -4.02 -10.34
CA ASN A 329 10.41 -2.88 -10.78
C ASN A 329 9.08 -2.79 -10.02
N LEU A 330 8.63 -1.57 -9.73
CA LEU A 330 7.34 -1.36 -9.07
C LEU A 330 6.19 -1.63 -10.05
N ASP A 331 6.32 -1.11 -11.25
CA ASP A 331 5.27 -1.12 -12.26
C ASP A 331 5.86 -1.48 -13.63
N TYR A 332 5.73 -2.74 -14.03
CA TYR A 332 6.35 -3.27 -15.24
C TYR A 332 5.59 -2.87 -16.51
N ASP A 333 6.36 -2.55 -17.54
CA ASP A 333 5.95 -2.52 -18.94
C ASP A 333 5.97 -3.94 -19.53
N PHE A 334 5.01 -4.76 -19.09
CA PHE A 334 4.96 -6.18 -19.44
C PHE A 334 4.01 -6.41 -20.64
N PRO A 335 4.49 -7.01 -21.75
CA PRO A 335 3.67 -7.22 -22.94
C PRO A 335 2.53 -8.22 -22.69
N VAL A 336 1.37 -7.93 -23.26
CA VAL A 336 0.19 -8.80 -23.23
C VAL A 336 0.14 -9.68 -24.48
N TYR A 337 0.00 -10.98 -24.29
CA TYR A 337 -0.01 -11.97 -25.38
C TYR A 337 -1.41 -12.51 -25.61
N SER A 338 -1.93 -12.39 -26.83
CA SER A 338 -3.27 -12.86 -27.20
C SER A 338 -3.31 -14.30 -27.72
N SER A 339 -2.15 -14.92 -28.00
CA SER A 339 -2.05 -16.28 -28.55
C SER A 339 -1.14 -17.18 -27.72
N PHE A 340 -1.63 -18.38 -27.43
CA PHE A 340 -0.87 -19.45 -26.76
C PHE A 340 0.31 -19.95 -27.61
N LEU A 341 0.17 -19.96 -28.94
CA LEU A 341 1.18 -20.46 -29.86
C LEU A 341 2.31 -19.46 -30.14
N THR A 342 2.23 -18.25 -29.56
CA THR A 342 3.37 -17.33 -29.55
C THR A 342 4.58 -18.05 -28.94
N PRO A 343 5.73 -18.16 -29.63
CA PRO A 343 6.82 -19.04 -29.21
C PRO A 343 7.23 -18.87 -27.75
N GLU A 344 7.29 -17.63 -27.27
CA GLU A 344 7.70 -17.32 -25.91
C GLU A 344 6.67 -17.74 -24.85
N VAL A 345 5.38 -17.66 -25.18
CA VAL A 345 4.30 -18.18 -24.32
C VAL A 345 4.37 -19.70 -24.28
N PHE A 346 4.46 -20.35 -25.43
CA PHE A 346 4.51 -21.80 -25.52
C PHE A 346 5.74 -22.40 -24.84
N LEU A 347 6.92 -21.80 -25.04
CA LEU A 347 8.16 -22.21 -24.37
C LEU A 347 8.09 -21.98 -22.86
N SER A 348 7.48 -20.88 -22.41
CA SER A 348 7.24 -20.63 -20.99
C SER A 348 6.30 -21.68 -20.39
N PHE A 349 5.21 -22.01 -21.09
CA PHE A 349 4.31 -23.08 -20.69
C PHE A 349 5.05 -24.43 -20.58
N LEU A 350 5.83 -24.81 -21.60
CA LEU A 350 6.57 -26.07 -21.62
C LEU A 350 7.58 -26.13 -20.46
N PHE A 351 8.31 -25.04 -20.21
CA PHE A 351 9.25 -24.94 -19.08
C PHE A 351 8.53 -25.12 -17.74
N LEU A 352 7.42 -24.43 -17.51
CA LEU A 352 6.63 -24.56 -16.28
C LEU A 352 6.04 -25.96 -16.13
N PHE A 353 5.56 -26.55 -17.22
CA PHE A 353 5.06 -27.92 -17.27
C PHE A 353 6.15 -28.93 -16.90
N LEU A 354 7.38 -28.74 -17.39
CA LEU A 354 8.54 -29.57 -17.03
C LEU A 354 8.88 -29.45 -15.53
N ILE A 355 8.87 -28.25 -14.95
CA ILE A 355 9.08 -28.08 -13.50
C ILE A 355 7.98 -28.82 -12.72
N PHE A 356 6.71 -28.59 -13.06
CA PHE A 356 5.59 -29.22 -12.36
C PHE A 356 5.64 -30.75 -12.45
N THR A 357 5.86 -31.30 -13.64
CA THR A 357 5.99 -32.74 -13.86
C THR A 357 7.23 -33.33 -13.19
N SER A 358 8.35 -32.60 -13.12
CA SER A 358 9.50 -33.02 -12.32
C SER A 358 9.16 -33.15 -10.84
N GLY A 359 8.35 -32.23 -10.29
CA GLY A 359 7.82 -32.32 -8.92
C GLY A 359 6.97 -33.58 -8.69
N ALA A 360 6.13 -33.94 -9.66
CA ALA A 360 5.34 -35.18 -9.62
C ALA A 360 6.22 -36.43 -9.75
N CYS A 361 7.23 -36.41 -10.62
CA CYS A 361 8.19 -37.50 -10.76
C CYS A 361 8.98 -37.71 -9.47
N LEU A 362 9.51 -36.66 -8.85
CA LEU A 362 10.22 -36.73 -7.56
C LEU A 362 9.31 -37.22 -6.42
N PHE A 363 8.03 -36.86 -6.45
CA PHE A 363 7.04 -37.41 -5.52
C PHE A 363 6.88 -38.94 -5.68
N TYR A 364 6.81 -39.39 -6.92
CA TYR A 364 6.73 -40.81 -7.26
C TYR A 364 8.03 -41.52 -6.85
N CYS A 365 9.20 -41.03 -7.27
CA CYS A 365 10.51 -41.59 -6.93
C CYS A 365 10.74 -41.67 -5.41
N SER A 366 10.29 -40.67 -4.65
CA SER A 366 10.39 -40.72 -3.18
C SER A 366 9.50 -41.81 -2.55
N ARG A 367 8.54 -42.42 -3.25
CA ARG A 367 7.85 -43.61 -2.71
C ARG A 367 8.70 -44.88 -2.81
N TYR A 368 9.49 -45.02 -3.87
CA TYR A 368 10.24 -46.24 -4.19
C TYR A 368 11.74 -46.17 -3.87
N THR A 369 12.27 -44.99 -3.57
CA THR A 369 13.68 -44.81 -3.16
C THR A 369 13.86 -45.18 -1.69
N TYR A 370 14.84 -46.05 -1.39
CA TYR A 370 15.12 -46.54 -0.03
C TYR A 370 16.32 -45.86 0.67
N ASN A 371 16.98 -44.89 0.03
CA ASN A 371 18.12 -44.15 0.59
C ASN A 371 17.73 -42.75 1.10
N ALA A 372 18.71 -42.01 1.64
CA ALA A 372 18.51 -40.67 2.19
C ALA A 372 17.97 -39.63 1.18
N LYS A 373 18.18 -39.83 -0.13
CA LYS A 373 17.71 -38.91 -1.18
C LYS A 373 16.17 -38.85 -1.25
N ARG A 374 15.49 -39.92 -0.80
CA ARG A 374 14.02 -39.99 -0.66
C ARG A 374 13.42 -38.74 -0.01
N TYR A 375 14.03 -38.29 1.08
CA TYR A 375 13.54 -37.16 1.88
C TYR A 375 13.65 -35.85 1.12
N GLY A 376 14.81 -35.63 0.49
CA GLY A 376 15.04 -34.47 -0.37
C GLY A 376 14.06 -34.44 -1.54
N TYR A 377 13.86 -35.55 -2.25
CA TYR A 377 12.86 -35.64 -3.33
C TYR A 377 11.44 -35.26 -2.87
N ARG A 378 11.03 -35.69 -1.66
CA ARG A 378 9.72 -35.33 -1.10
C ARG A 378 9.62 -33.84 -0.78
N LEU A 379 10.67 -33.24 -0.22
CA LEU A 379 10.74 -31.81 0.09
C LEU A 379 10.77 -30.95 -1.18
N ILE A 380 11.55 -31.33 -2.19
CA ILE A 380 11.61 -30.66 -3.50
C ILE A 380 10.23 -30.67 -4.15
N SER A 381 9.60 -31.85 -4.21
CA SER A 381 8.24 -32.00 -4.73
C SER A 381 7.23 -31.11 -3.99
N PHE A 382 7.29 -31.08 -2.65
CA PHE A 382 6.38 -30.25 -1.85
C PHE A 382 6.59 -28.78 -2.14
N GLY A 383 7.84 -28.31 -2.22
CA GLY A 383 8.16 -26.92 -2.53
C GLY A 383 7.68 -26.50 -3.92
N ILE A 384 7.83 -27.36 -4.93
CA ILE A 384 7.32 -27.13 -6.30
C ILE A 384 5.79 -27.01 -6.29
N PHE A 385 5.07 -27.98 -5.71
CA PHE A 385 3.62 -27.92 -5.66
C PHE A 385 3.11 -26.75 -4.82
N TYR A 386 3.77 -26.44 -3.71
CA TYR A 386 3.44 -25.27 -2.90
C TYR A 386 3.53 -23.98 -3.73
N PHE A 387 4.62 -23.79 -4.49
CA PHE A 387 4.80 -22.63 -5.35
C PHE A 387 3.66 -22.46 -6.37
N PHE A 388 3.37 -23.50 -7.15
CA PHE A 388 2.31 -23.44 -8.17
C PHE A 388 0.91 -23.27 -7.56
N ILE A 389 0.61 -23.97 -6.46
CA ILE A 389 -0.69 -23.88 -5.80
C ILE A 389 -0.90 -22.47 -5.24
N THR A 390 0.06 -21.93 -4.50
CA THR A 390 -0.08 -20.61 -3.85
C THR A 390 -0.09 -19.46 -4.85
N LEU A 391 0.60 -19.59 -5.99
CA LEU A 391 0.58 -18.57 -7.05
C LEU A 391 -0.67 -18.66 -7.95
N SER A 392 -1.41 -19.77 -7.92
CA SER A 392 -2.51 -20.04 -8.88
C SER A 392 -3.63 -19.01 -8.86
N THR A 393 -3.93 -18.37 -7.73
CA THR A 393 -4.98 -17.35 -7.60
C THR A 393 -4.55 -16.03 -8.24
N GLU A 394 -3.31 -15.61 -7.96
CA GLU A 394 -2.69 -14.36 -8.43
C GLU A 394 -2.31 -14.41 -9.93
N SER A 395 -2.13 -15.63 -10.47
CA SER A 395 -1.81 -15.91 -11.87
C SER A 395 -2.88 -16.80 -12.51
N SER A 396 -4.15 -16.39 -12.36
CA SER A 396 -5.34 -17.10 -12.84
C SER A 396 -5.91 -16.53 -14.15
N ILE A 397 -7.13 -16.92 -14.52
CA ILE A 397 -7.90 -16.38 -15.67
C ILE A 397 -8.63 -15.06 -15.37
N ILE A 398 -8.60 -14.60 -14.11
CA ILE A 398 -9.27 -13.36 -13.69
C ILE A 398 -8.35 -12.20 -14.08
N PRO A 399 -8.72 -11.38 -15.08
CA PRO A 399 -7.84 -10.33 -15.56
C PRO A 399 -7.70 -9.24 -14.53
N LEU A 400 -6.46 -8.78 -14.35
CA LEU A 400 -6.12 -7.56 -13.64
C LEU A 400 -5.51 -6.58 -14.64
N ARG A 401 -5.66 -5.28 -14.39
CA ARG A 401 -5.09 -4.22 -15.25
C ARG A 401 -3.58 -4.38 -15.40
N ASP A 402 -2.90 -4.67 -14.29
CA ASP A 402 -1.47 -4.98 -14.28
C ASP A 402 -1.24 -6.48 -14.10
N VAL A 403 -0.48 -7.07 -15.04
CA VAL A 403 -0.30 -8.52 -15.14
C VAL A 403 0.77 -9.08 -14.21
N ILE A 404 1.63 -8.22 -13.64
CA ILE A 404 2.79 -8.62 -12.84
C ILE A 404 3.01 -7.67 -11.66
N PHE A 405 3.25 -8.25 -10.48
CA PHE A 405 3.74 -7.54 -9.29
C PHE A 405 4.59 -8.47 -8.44
N GLU A 406 5.71 -7.98 -7.91
CA GLU A 406 6.66 -8.80 -7.16
C GLU A 406 6.09 -9.31 -5.83
N HIS A 407 5.26 -8.51 -5.15
CA HIS A 407 4.65 -8.93 -3.89
C HIS A 407 3.73 -10.16 -4.02
N ARG A 408 3.30 -10.53 -5.24
CA ARG A 408 2.51 -11.76 -5.50
C ARG A 408 3.30 -13.03 -5.20
N VAL A 409 4.63 -12.99 -5.27
CA VAL A 409 5.48 -14.15 -4.98
C VAL A 409 5.99 -14.20 -3.54
N TYR A 410 5.55 -13.29 -2.67
CA TYR A 410 5.93 -13.29 -1.26
C TYR A 410 5.65 -14.65 -0.58
N LEU A 411 4.39 -15.11 -0.60
CA LEU A 411 4.02 -16.42 -0.05
C LEU A 411 4.56 -17.59 -0.88
N PRO A 412 4.41 -17.63 -2.23
CA PRO A 412 4.95 -18.72 -3.06
C PRO A 412 6.45 -18.97 -2.91
N SER A 413 7.25 -17.93 -2.66
CA SER A 413 8.70 -18.04 -2.50
C SER A 413 9.12 -18.99 -1.37
N ALA A 414 8.30 -19.15 -0.32
CA ALA A 414 8.57 -20.11 0.75
C ALA A 414 8.69 -21.55 0.22
N GLY A 415 7.84 -21.92 -0.75
CA GLY A 415 7.90 -23.21 -1.43
C GLY A 415 9.16 -23.39 -2.28
N LEU A 416 9.50 -22.39 -3.10
CA LEU A 416 10.73 -22.41 -3.91
C LEU A 416 11.99 -22.52 -3.05
N ILE A 417 12.06 -21.78 -1.94
CA ILE A 417 13.19 -21.84 -1.02
C ILE A 417 13.35 -23.24 -0.44
N ILE A 418 12.26 -23.89 0.00
CA ILE A 418 12.29 -25.27 0.48
C ILE A 418 12.79 -26.21 -0.62
N ALA A 419 12.33 -26.04 -1.87
CA ALA A 419 12.74 -26.88 -2.99
C ALA A 419 14.22 -26.71 -3.35
N VAL A 420 14.72 -25.47 -3.40
CA VAL A 420 16.12 -25.17 -3.71
C VAL A 420 17.04 -25.66 -2.60
N ALA A 421 16.72 -25.37 -1.33
CA ALA A 421 17.50 -25.87 -0.20
C ALA A 421 17.54 -27.40 -0.18
N ALA A 422 16.41 -28.07 -0.43
CA ALA A 422 16.36 -29.52 -0.52
C ALA A 422 17.13 -30.09 -1.73
N SER A 423 17.19 -29.36 -2.85
CA SER A 423 17.97 -29.75 -4.03
C SER A 423 19.46 -29.72 -3.75
N VAL A 424 19.96 -28.65 -3.12
CA VAL A 424 21.35 -28.57 -2.63
C VAL A 424 21.66 -29.73 -1.71
N PHE A 425 20.74 -30.09 -0.82
CA PHE A 425 20.89 -31.25 0.06
C PHE A 425 21.00 -32.57 -0.72
N VAL A 426 20.15 -32.82 -1.72
CA VAL A 426 20.17 -34.08 -2.49
C VAL A 426 21.49 -34.26 -3.25
N ILE A 427 22.03 -33.16 -3.77
CA ILE A 427 23.30 -33.14 -4.50
C ILE A 427 24.46 -33.44 -3.53
N THR A 428 24.50 -32.74 -2.41
CA THR A 428 25.62 -32.76 -1.45
C THR A 428 25.61 -33.97 -0.52
N GLY A 429 24.42 -34.44 -0.09
CA GLY A 429 24.24 -35.56 0.82
C GLY A 429 24.57 -36.94 0.24
N SER A 430 25.14 -37.01 -0.98
CA SER A 430 25.67 -38.24 -1.57
C SER A 430 27.12 -38.54 -1.17
N ASP A 431 27.90 -37.53 -0.79
CA ASP A 431 29.27 -37.65 -0.32
C ASP A 431 29.36 -37.26 1.16
N LYS A 432 29.83 -38.16 2.03
CA LYS A 432 30.14 -37.84 3.45
C LYS A 432 31.40 -36.96 3.60
N ASN A 433 31.70 -36.12 2.62
CA ASN A 433 32.90 -35.29 2.60
C ASN A 433 32.66 -33.97 3.35
N LYS A 434 33.26 -33.83 4.53
CA LYS A 434 33.19 -32.61 5.36
C LYS A 434 33.65 -31.35 4.61
N THR A 435 34.52 -31.49 3.62
CA THR A 435 34.98 -30.36 2.79
C THR A 435 33.86 -29.83 1.90
N THR A 436 33.11 -30.73 1.25
CA THR A 436 31.96 -30.37 0.40
C THR A 436 30.87 -29.67 1.21
N GLU A 437 30.60 -30.14 2.42
CA GLU A 437 29.62 -29.52 3.31
C GLU A 437 30.01 -28.11 3.76
N LYS A 438 31.29 -27.91 4.14
CA LYS A 438 31.81 -26.58 4.49
C LYS A 438 31.74 -25.63 3.30
N ALA A 439 32.13 -26.09 2.12
CA ALA A 439 32.07 -25.30 0.89
C ALA A 439 30.62 -24.88 0.58
N MET A 440 29.65 -25.78 0.71
CA MET A 440 28.24 -25.48 0.44
C MET A 440 27.62 -24.55 1.49
N THR A 441 28.00 -24.72 2.75
CA THR A 441 27.63 -23.76 3.80
C THR A 441 28.17 -22.37 3.48
N ALA A 442 29.43 -22.26 3.04
CA ALA A 442 30.02 -21.00 2.63
C ALA A 442 29.29 -20.38 1.42
N VAL A 443 28.95 -21.18 0.41
CA VAL A 443 28.17 -20.71 -0.75
C VAL A 443 26.79 -20.20 -0.34
N LEU A 444 26.07 -20.92 0.53
CA LEU A 444 24.76 -20.47 1.03
C LEU A 444 24.87 -19.16 1.82
N LEU A 445 25.90 -19.02 2.66
CA LEU A 445 26.15 -17.78 3.39
C LEU A 445 26.48 -16.61 2.46
N LEU A 446 27.25 -16.86 1.39
CA LEU A 446 27.53 -15.86 0.35
C LEU A 446 26.25 -15.44 -0.40
N ILE A 447 25.37 -16.38 -0.72
CA ILE A 447 24.07 -16.07 -1.34
C ILE A 447 23.21 -15.23 -0.40
N ILE A 448 23.11 -15.61 0.89
CA ILE A 448 22.37 -14.85 1.89
C ILE A 448 22.95 -13.44 2.03
N LEU A 449 24.28 -13.28 2.05
CA LEU A 449 24.93 -11.97 2.11
C LEU A 449 24.61 -11.14 0.86
N ALA A 450 24.75 -11.72 -0.34
CA ALA A 450 24.45 -11.05 -1.60
C ALA A 450 22.99 -10.59 -1.67
N PHE A 451 22.05 -11.46 -1.27
CA PHE A 451 20.63 -11.12 -1.18
C PHE A 451 20.36 -10.05 -0.13
N SER A 452 21.00 -10.11 1.03
CA SER A 452 20.88 -9.10 2.09
C SER A 452 21.32 -7.72 1.60
N VAL A 453 22.46 -7.64 0.90
CA VAL A 453 22.97 -6.40 0.30
C VAL A 453 22.02 -5.91 -0.79
N ALA A 454 21.57 -6.79 -1.68
CA ALA A 454 20.65 -6.43 -2.75
C ALA A 454 19.29 -5.93 -2.21
N ALA A 455 18.74 -6.57 -1.17
CA ALA A 455 17.50 -6.14 -0.53
C ALA A 455 17.67 -4.78 0.17
N TYR A 456 18.76 -4.57 0.91
CA TYR A 456 19.08 -3.28 1.53
C TYR A 456 19.23 -2.16 0.47
N ALA A 457 19.92 -2.46 -0.64
CA ALA A 457 20.06 -1.53 -1.76
C ALA A 457 18.70 -1.23 -2.41
N ARG A 458 17.86 -2.26 -2.63
CA ARG A 458 16.52 -2.10 -3.20
C ARG A 458 15.64 -1.23 -2.30
N ASN A 459 15.68 -1.42 -0.99
CA ASN A 459 14.97 -0.60 -0.02
C ASN A 459 15.35 0.89 -0.09
N SER A 460 16.58 1.21 -0.49
CA SER A 460 17.04 2.61 -0.60
C SER A 460 16.32 3.38 -1.72
N VAL A 461 15.85 2.69 -2.77
CA VAL A 461 15.07 3.29 -3.86
C VAL A 461 13.72 3.84 -3.38
N TRP A 462 13.16 3.26 -2.31
CA TRP A 462 11.86 3.64 -1.76
C TRP A 462 11.90 4.87 -0.82
N LYS A 463 13.09 5.41 -0.53
CA LYS A 463 13.23 6.53 0.42
C LYS A 463 12.63 7.83 -0.09
N GLU A 464 12.60 8.02 -1.41
CA GLU A 464 12.11 9.25 -2.05
C GLU A 464 11.27 8.92 -3.28
N GLN A 465 10.20 9.68 -3.50
CA GLN A 465 9.30 9.44 -4.63
C GLN A 465 9.99 9.63 -5.99
N ILE A 466 10.87 10.65 -6.11
CA ILE A 466 11.64 10.89 -7.35
C ILE A 466 12.55 9.68 -7.65
N ALA A 467 13.23 9.14 -6.64
CA ALA A 467 14.09 7.96 -6.82
C ALA A 467 13.28 6.71 -7.22
N LEU A 468 12.14 6.48 -6.58
CA LEU A 468 11.26 5.35 -6.86
C LEU A 468 10.66 5.42 -8.28
N TRP A 469 10.06 6.55 -8.62
CA TRP A 469 9.41 6.72 -9.92
C TRP A 469 10.43 6.92 -11.04
N GLY A 470 11.58 7.51 -10.77
CA GLY A 470 12.71 7.58 -11.71
C GLY A 470 13.28 6.20 -12.04
N ASP A 471 13.48 5.34 -11.04
CA ASP A 471 13.88 3.94 -11.25
C ASP A 471 12.81 3.17 -12.05
N THR A 472 11.53 3.38 -11.73
CA THR A 472 10.41 2.71 -12.41
C THR A 472 10.27 3.17 -13.85
N ALA A 473 10.32 4.47 -14.13
CA ALA A 473 10.22 5.04 -15.47
C ALA A 473 11.41 4.61 -16.35
N LYS A 474 12.61 4.53 -15.78
CA LYS A 474 13.79 4.00 -16.48
C LYS A 474 13.61 2.54 -16.93
N LYS A 475 12.95 1.73 -16.12
CA LYS A 475 12.72 0.29 -16.37
C LYS A 475 11.45 0.01 -17.16
N SER A 476 10.51 0.94 -17.17
CA SER A 476 9.23 0.86 -17.88
C SER A 476 8.99 2.11 -18.74
N PRO A 477 9.86 2.37 -19.75
CA PRO A 477 9.81 3.61 -20.52
C PRO A 477 8.59 3.75 -21.43
N LEU A 478 7.83 2.68 -21.70
CA LEU A 478 6.60 2.73 -22.50
C LEU A 478 5.33 2.65 -21.64
N LYS A 479 5.44 2.90 -20.33
CA LYS A 479 4.30 2.94 -19.42
C LYS A 479 4.06 4.36 -18.92
N ALA A 480 2.86 4.90 -19.15
CA ALA A 480 2.54 6.29 -18.82
C ALA A 480 2.54 6.57 -17.30
N ARG A 481 2.10 5.60 -16.48
CA ARG A 481 1.92 5.77 -15.03
C ARG A 481 3.22 6.13 -14.29
N PRO A 482 4.37 5.45 -14.52
CA PRO A 482 5.65 5.87 -13.94
C PRO A 482 6.06 7.30 -14.27
N HIS A 483 5.94 7.72 -15.53
CA HIS A 483 6.25 9.08 -15.97
C HIS A 483 5.32 10.11 -15.31
N TYR A 484 4.01 9.84 -15.28
CA TYR A 484 3.06 10.69 -14.58
C TYR A 484 3.42 10.87 -13.11
N ASN A 485 3.66 9.78 -12.38
CA ASN A 485 3.96 9.85 -10.95
C ASN A 485 5.33 10.49 -10.67
N LEU A 486 6.31 10.33 -11.56
CA LEU A 486 7.57 11.06 -11.50
C LEU A 486 7.35 12.56 -11.69
N GLY A 487 6.48 12.94 -12.63
CA GLY A 487 6.06 14.34 -12.84
C GLY A 487 5.36 14.92 -11.60
N VAL A 488 4.50 14.15 -10.93
CA VAL A 488 3.88 14.56 -9.65
C VAL A 488 4.96 14.81 -8.59
N ALA A 489 5.91 13.89 -8.44
CA ALA A 489 7.00 14.03 -7.47
C ALA A 489 7.88 15.27 -7.74
N TYR A 490 8.17 15.58 -9.00
CA TYR A 490 8.86 16.82 -9.39
C TYR A 490 8.03 18.07 -9.10
N ALA A 491 6.73 18.05 -9.40
CA ALA A 491 5.83 19.17 -9.15
C ALA A 491 5.71 19.49 -7.65
N GLU A 492 5.67 18.47 -6.78
CA GLU A 492 5.70 18.64 -5.32
C GLU A 492 6.98 19.32 -4.83
N LYS A 493 8.11 19.05 -5.50
CA LYS A 493 9.40 19.74 -5.25
C LYS A 493 9.52 21.09 -5.97
N LYS A 494 8.45 21.56 -6.62
CA LYS A 494 8.40 22.78 -7.44
C LYS A 494 9.39 22.77 -8.62
N GLN A 495 9.86 21.59 -9.04
CA GLN A 495 10.68 21.40 -10.23
C GLN A 495 9.75 21.29 -11.45
N PHE A 496 9.11 22.41 -11.80
CA PHE A 496 8.04 22.42 -12.80
C PHE A 496 8.50 22.06 -14.21
N GLU A 497 9.74 22.36 -14.58
CA GLU A 497 10.29 22.02 -15.90
C GLU A 497 10.43 20.50 -16.08
N ASP A 498 11.01 19.82 -15.08
CA ASP A 498 11.12 18.36 -15.07
C ASP A 498 9.73 17.71 -15.02
N ALA A 499 8.81 18.26 -14.22
CA ALA A 499 7.43 17.78 -14.14
C ALA A 499 6.71 17.83 -15.49
N VAL A 500 6.83 18.96 -16.21
CA VAL A 500 6.24 19.13 -17.55
C VAL A 500 6.80 18.10 -18.52
N LYS A 501 8.12 17.87 -18.52
CA LYS A 501 8.75 16.87 -19.38
C LYS A 501 8.19 15.47 -19.14
N GLU A 502 8.05 15.06 -17.89
CA GLU A 502 7.55 13.73 -17.55
C GLU A 502 6.04 13.59 -17.83
N TYR A 503 5.24 14.63 -17.60
CA TYR A 503 3.83 14.62 -18.00
C TYR A 503 3.65 14.53 -19.53
N LEU A 504 4.47 15.25 -20.30
CA LEU A 504 4.46 15.15 -21.76
C LEU A 504 4.85 13.74 -22.22
N MET A 505 5.80 13.09 -21.57
CA MET A 505 6.16 11.69 -21.86
C MET A 505 5.00 10.74 -21.55
N ALA A 506 4.32 10.92 -20.42
CA ALA A 506 3.13 10.14 -20.08
C ALA A 506 2.02 10.29 -21.15
N ILE A 507 1.78 11.50 -21.65
CA ILE A 507 0.80 11.80 -22.71
C ILE A 507 1.25 11.26 -24.07
N GLN A 508 2.56 11.27 -24.35
CA GLN A 508 3.09 10.68 -25.58
C GLN A 508 2.85 9.16 -25.63
N ILE A 509 2.97 8.49 -24.48
CA ILE A 509 2.71 7.06 -24.33
C ILE A 509 1.21 6.76 -24.36
N ASP A 510 0.43 7.51 -23.57
CA ASP A 510 -1.02 7.39 -23.48
C ASP A 510 -1.67 8.79 -23.65
N PRO A 511 -2.11 9.14 -24.86
CA PRO A 511 -2.77 10.41 -25.13
C PRO A 511 -4.08 10.61 -24.36
N ASN A 512 -4.65 9.55 -23.77
CA ASN A 512 -5.85 9.61 -22.96
C ASN A 512 -5.54 9.69 -21.45
N TYR A 513 -4.29 9.92 -21.05
CA TYR A 513 -3.91 10.03 -19.64
C TYR A 513 -4.36 11.37 -19.03
N TYR A 514 -5.67 11.49 -18.75
CA TYR A 514 -6.32 12.75 -18.36
C TYR A 514 -5.69 13.43 -17.14
N LEU A 515 -5.14 12.65 -16.19
CA LEU A 515 -4.45 13.18 -15.00
C LEU A 515 -3.20 14.00 -15.38
N ALA A 516 -2.45 13.57 -16.39
CA ALA A 516 -1.27 14.28 -16.87
C ALA A 516 -1.67 15.58 -17.58
N HIS A 517 -2.76 15.55 -18.36
CA HIS A 517 -3.33 16.77 -18.96
C HIS A 517 -3.75 17.77 -17.88
N ASN A 518 -4.50 17.34 -16.86
CA ASN A 518 -4.91 18.20 -15.76
C ASN A 518 -3.71 18.84 -15.03
N ASN A 519 -2.68 18.05 -14.71
CA ASN A 519 -1.52 18.56 -13.98
C ASN A 519 -0.64 19.48 -14.85
N LEU A 520 -0.54 19.24 -16.16
CA LEU A 520 0.05 20.22 -17.09
C LEU A 520 -0.75 21.51 -17.12
N GLY A 521 -2.08 21.43 -17.17
CA GLY A 521 -2.96 22.59 -17.09
C GLY A 521 -2.67 23.43 -15.86
N PHE A 522 -2.56 22.77 -14.69
CA PHE A 522 -2.20 23.41 -13.44
C PHE A 522 -0.83 24.09 -13.46
N ILE A 523 0.20 23.42 -13.99
CA ILE A 523 1.54 24.02 -14.06
C ILE A 523 1.55 25.22 -15.00
N TYR A 524 0.91 25.13 -16.17
CA TYR A 524 0.82 26.26 -17.11
C TYR A 524 0.03 27.43 -16.54
N ASP A 525 -1.04 27.17 -15.79
CA ASP A 525 -1.79 28.19 -15.05
C ASP A 525 -0.91 28.91 -14.01
N LYS A 526 -0.02 28.18 -13.32
CA LYS A 526 0.96 28.78 -12.39
C LYS A 526 2.05 29.59 -13.10
N GLN A 527 2.37 29.24 -14.35
CA GLN A 527 3.33 29.97 -15.20
C GLN A 527 2.68 31.12 -15.98
N SER A 528 1.39 31.42 -15.74
CA SER A 528 0.61 32.42 -16.50
C SER A 528 0.49 32.12 -18.00
N LYS A 529 0.69 30.88 -18.43
CA LYS A 529 0.44 30.41 -19.80
C LYS A 529 -1.01 29.93 -19.92
N LEU A 530 -1.93 30.88 -19.89
CA LEU A 530 -3.36 30.60 -19.70
C LEU A 530 -3.98 29.85 -20.89
N GLU A 531 -3.53 30.10 -22.12
CA GLU A 531 -4.02 29.41 -23.32
C GLU A 531 -3.67 27.92 -23.30
N ASP A 532 -2.43 27.59 -22.92
CA ASP A 532 -1.97 26.21 -22.78
C ASP A 532 -2.71 25.50 -21.63
N ALA A 533 -2.93 26.21 -20.52
CA ALA A 533 -3.69 25.70 -19.39
C ALA A 533 -5.12 25.30 -19.81
N VAL A 534 -5.84 26.22 -20.45
CA VAL A 534 -7.19 26.00 -21.01
C VAL A 534 -7.21 24.80 -21.96
N LYS A 535 -6.24 24.70 -22.88
CA LYS A 535 -6.15 23.58 -23.82
C LYS A 535 -6.03 22.24 -23.10
N HIS A 536 -5.14 22.14 -22.12
CA HIS A 536 -4.91 20.89 -21.41
C HIS A 536 -6.08 20.51 -20.49
N TYR A 537 -6.72 21.47 -19.82
CA TYR A 537 -7.95 21.20 -19.06
C TYR A 537 -9.10 20.72 -19.95
N ALA A 538 -9.30 21.35 -21.11
CA ALA A 538 -10.32 20.94 -22.07
C ALA A 538 -10.11 19.51 -22.58
N ILE A 539 -8.86 19.09 -22.81
CA ILE A 539 -8.54 17.71 -23.20
C ILE A 539 -8.84 16.75 -22.04
N ALA A 540 -8.44 17.08 -20.80
CA ALA A 540 -8.72 16.25 -19.64
C ALA A 540 -10.23 16.01 -19.46
N ILE A 541 -11.05 17.07 -19.58
CA ILE A 541 -12.52 16.98 -19.51
C ILE A 541 -13.11 16.20 -20.68
N LYS A 542 -12.57 16.38 -21.90
CA LYS A 542 -13.02 15.61 -23.06
C LYS A 542 -12.83 14.10 -22.86
N ILE A 543 -11.71 13.71 -22.25
CA ILE A 543 -11.40 12.30 -21.95
C ILE A 543 -12.25 11.81 -20.77
N LYS A 544 -12.32 12.61 -19.71
CA LYS A 544 -13.05 12.29 -18.48
C LYS A 544 -13.98 13.45 -18.09
N PRO A 545 -15.23 13.46 -18.59
CA PRO A 545 -16.18 14.55 -18.32
C PRO A 545 -16.60 14.69 -16.86
N ASP A 546 -16.49 13.62 -16.06
CA ASP A 546 -16.85 13.59 -14.64
C ASP A 546 -15.65 13.89 -13.72
N PHE A 547 -14.67 14.68 -14.17
CA PHE A 547 -13.48 15.03 -13.40
C PHE A 547 -13.55 16.45 -12.83
N ALA A 548 -14.09 16.57 -11.62
CA ALA A 548 -14.35 17.86 -10.95
C ALA A 548 -13.11 18.75 -10.81
N GLU A 549 -11.94 18.16 -10.52
CA GLU A 549 -10.68 18.89 -10.39
C GLU A 549 -10.25 19.59 -11.69
N ALA A 550 -10.50 18.97 -12.85
CA ALA A 550 -10.21 19.58 -14.14
C ALA A 550 -11.20 20.70 -14.47
N HIS A 551 -12.49 20.54 -14.17
CA HIS A 551 -13.48 21.61 -14.30
C HIS A 551 -13.14 22.81 -13.42
N ASN A 552 -12.76 22.58 -12.16
CA ASN A 552 -12.32 23.65 -11.25
C ASN A 552 -11.04 24.34 -11.75
N GLY A 553 -10.04 23.57 -12.23
CA GLY A 553 -8.85 24.14 -12.86
C GLY A 553 -9.16 24.96 -14.10
N PHE A 554 -10.11 24.50 -14.91
CA PHE A 554 -10.55 25.20 -16.11
C PHE A 554 -11.24 26.52 -15.79
N GLY A 555 -12.14 26.52 -14.80
CA GLY A 555 -12.80 27.73 -14.30
C GLY A 555 -11.81 28.77 -13.78
N LEU A 556 -10.78 28.34 -13.06
CA LEU A 556 -9.70 29.23 -12.58
C LEU A 556 -8.92 29.88 -13.74
N ALA A 557 -8.62 29.11 -14.78
CA ALA A 557 -7.95 29.64 -15.97
C ALA A 557 -8.81 30.69 -16.68
N TYR A 558 -10.12 30.43 -16.82
CA TYR A 558 -11.07 31.40 -17.39
C TYR A 558 -11.24 32.65 -16.53
N GLU A 559 -11.31 32.51 -15.20
CA GLU A 559 -11.38 33.64 -14.28
C GLU A 559 -10.17 34.58 -14.46
N LYS A 560 -8.96 34.04 -14.60
CA LYS A 560 -7.75 34.84 -14.85
C LYS A 560 -7.74 35.51 -16.22
N GLN A 561 -8.43 34.95 -17.20
CA GLN A 561 -8.68 35.57 -18.51
C GLN A 561 -9.84 36.58 -18.48
N SER A 562 -10.45 36.84 -17.32
CA SER A 562 -11.66 37.66 -17.16
C SER A 562 -12.88 37.14 -17.93
N ARG A 563 -12.90 35.84 -18.25
CA ARG A 563 -13.99 35.13 -18.94
C ARG A 563 -14.94 34.54 -17.89
N PHE A 564 -15.70 35.42 -17.26
CA PHE A 564 -16.43 35.09 -16.03
C PHE A 564 -17.61 34.15 -16.27
N GLU A 565 -18.31 34.26 -17.39
CA GLU A 565 -19.44 33.39 -17.74
C GLU A 565 -18.98 31.94 -17.92
N GLU A 566 -17.87 31.72 -18.62
CA GLU A 566 -17.28 30.39 -18.75
C GLU A 566 -16.74 29.86 -17.42
N ALA A 567 -16.13 30.72 -16.60
CA ALA A 567 -15.68 30.32 -15.27
C ALA A 567 -16.86 29.85 -14.38
N VAL A 568 -17.97 30.59 -14.36
CA VAL A 568 -19.19 30.20 -13.64
C VAL A 568 -19.69 28.83 -14.10
N LYS A 569 -19.73 28.59 -15.41
CA LYS A 569 -20.16 27.31 -15.97
C LYS A 569 -19.27 26.17 -15.46
N GLU A 570 -17.95 26.28 -15.62
CA GLU A 570 -17.03 25.20 -15.26
C GLU A 570 -17.02 24.94 -13.74
N PHE A 571 -17.09 25.97 -12.89
CA PHE A 571 -17.22 25.76 -11.45
C PHE A 571 -18.55 25.09 -11.08
N SER A 572 -19.65 25.46 -11.76
CA SER A 572 -20.96 24.84 -11.54
C SER A 572 -20.95 23.36 -11.92
N GLU A 573 -20.28 22.99 -13.02
CA GLU A 573 -20.09 21.58 -13.41
C GLU A 573 -19.25 20.82 -12.36
N ALA A 574 -18.16 21.42 -11.87
CA ALA A 574 -17.35 20.81 -10.81
C ALA A 574 -18.18 20.53 -9.54
N ILE A 575 -19.06 21.46 -9.14
CA ILE A 575 -20.00 21.29 -8.02
C ILE A 575 -21.07 20.24 -8.33
N GLY A 576 -21.59 20.21 -9.56
CA GLY A 576 -22.56 19.21 -10.00
C GLY A 576 -22.01 17.79 -9.94
N ILE A 577 -20.73 17.61 -10.28
CA ILE A 577 -20.00 16.34 -10.18
C ILE A 577 -19.67 16.01 -8.72
N LYS A 578 -19.18 17.00 -7.96
CA LYS A 578 -18.71 16.85 -6.58
C LYS A 578 -19.32 17.95 -5.69
N PRO A 579 -20.51 17.70 -5.11
CA PRO A 579 -21.21 18.70 -4.30
C PRO A 579 -20.49 19.09 -3.01
N ASP A 580 -19.55 18.28 -2.52
CA ASP A 580 -18.72 18.57 -1.34
C ASP A 580 -17.38 19.22 -1.70
N TYR A 581 -17.24 19.79 -2.90
CA TYR A 581 -15.99 20.42 -3.35
C TYR A 581 -15.88 21.89 -2.89
N HIS A 582 -15.48 22.10 -1.63
CA HIS A 582 -15.42 23.44 -1.02
C HIS A 582 -14.58 24.46 -1.81
N GLU A 583 -13.49 24.06 -2.47
CA GLU A 583 -12.71 24.97 -3.31
C GLU A 583 -13.49 25.46 -4.54
N ALA A 584 -14.32 24.62 -5.16
CA ALA A 584 -15.14 25.01 -6.31
C ALA A 584 -16.25 26.00 -5.90
N HIS A 585 -16.91 25.77 -4.76
CA HIS A 585 -17.87 26.73 -4.19
C HIS A 585 -17.20 28.08 -3.90
N TYR A 586 -16.02 28.07 -3.28
CA TYR A 586 -15.28 29.30 -3.02
C TYR A 586 -14.86 30.04 -4.29
N ASN A 587 -14.37 29.32 -5.30
CA ASN A 587 -13.96 29.93 -6.56
C ASN A 587 -15.17 30.50 -7.33
N LEU A 588 -16.31 29.80 -7.32
CA LEU A 588 -17.56 30.30 -7.88
C LEU A 588 -18.02 31.59 -7.16
N GLY A 589 -17.94 31.61 -5.82
CA GLY A 589 -18.22 32.79 -5.02
C GLY A 589 -17.30 33.98 -5.37
N ASN A 590 -16.02 33.73 -5.64
CA ASN A 590 -15.07 34.77 -6.09
C ASN A 590 -15.49 35.37 -7.43
N VAL A 591 -15.90 34.54 -8.39
CA VAL A 591 -16.36 35.02 -9.70
C VAL A 591 -17.64 35.84 -9.56
N TYR A 592 -18.62 35.36 -8.79
CA TYR A 592 -19.84 36.14 -8.53
C TYR A 592 -19.56 37.47 -7.84
N ALA A 593 -18.64 37.51 -6.87
CA ALA A 593 -18.24 38.75 -6.22
C ALA A 593 -17.60 39.74 -7.21
N LYS A 594 -16.77 39.25 -8.15
CA LYS A 594 -16.18 40.07 -9.22
C LYS A 594 -17.21 40.59 -10.22
N GLN A 595 -18.27 39.82 -10.49
CA GLN A 595 -19.41 40.24 -11.31
C GLN A 595 -20.40 41.16 -10.55
N GLY A 596 -20.19 41.45 -9.26
CA GLY A 596 -21.11 42.25 -8.43
C GLY A 596 -22.37 41.50 -7.98
N ARG A 597 -22.42 40.17 -8.16
CA ARG A 597 -23.54 39.30 -7.79
C ARG A 597 -23.43 38.88 -6.32
N THR A 598 -23.56 39.85 -5.42
CA THR A 598 -23.32 39.72 -3.97
C THR A 598 -24.09 38.55 -3.33
N GLY A 599 -25.40 38.43 -3.59
CA GLY A 599 -26.23 37.39 -2.97
C GLY A 599 -25.79 35.97 -3.32
N GLU A 600 -25.37 35.75 -4.57
CA GLU A 600 -24.88 34.46 -5.04
C GLU A 600 -23.47 34.17 -4.50
N ALA A 601 -22.60 35.18 -4.45
CA ALA A 601 -21.29 35.05 -3.82
C ALA A 601 -21.40 34.62 -2.35
N VAL A 602 -22.29 35.27 -1.58
CA VAL A 602 -22.57 34.91 -0.18
C VAL A 602 -23.02 33.47 -0.05
N LYS A 603 -23.98 33.03 -0.88
CA LYS A 603 -24.49 31.67 -0.86
C LYS A 603 -23.37 30.63 -1.05
N GLU A 604 -22.52 30.82 -2.04
CA GLU A 604 -21.46 29.87 -2.36
C GLU A 604 -20.34 29.88 -1.29
N TYR A 605 -19.98 31.04 -0.72
CA TYR A 605 -19.03 31.08 0.40
C TYR A 605 -19.58 30.40 1.65
N LEU A 606 -20.88 30.56 1.96
CA LEU A 606 -21.52 29.89 3.08
C LEU A 606 -21.49 28.37 2.90
N GLU A 607 -21.68 27.88 1.68
CA GLU A 607 -21.58 26.46 1.37
C GLU A 607 -20.14 25.94 1.51
N ALA A 608 -19.14 26.71 1.05
CA ALA A 608 -17.74 26.37 1.23
C ALA A 608 -17.36 26.23 2.72
N VAL A 609 -17.82 27.12 3.61
CA VAL A 609 -17.58 27.01 5.05
C VAL A 609 -18.46 25.98 5.75
N ARG A 610 -19.65 25.67 5.20
CA ARG A 610 -20.48 24.55 5.68
C ARG A 610 -19.76 23.21 5.48
N ILE A 611 -19.15 23.04 4.31
CA ILE A 611 -18.38 21.84 3.94
C ILE A 611 -17.05 21.81 4.70
N LYS A 612 -16.35 22.95 4.76
CA LYS A 612 -15.07 23.09 5.46
C LYS A 612 -15.12 24.23 6.49
N PRO A 613 -15.49 23.93 7.75
CA PRO A 613 -15.68 24.94 8.79
C PRO A 613 -14.46 25.79 9.13
N ASP A 614 -13.24 25.33 8.83
CA ASP A 614 -11.99 26.06 9.09
C ASP A 614 -11.46 26.81 7.86
N TYR A 615 -12.27 27.03 6.83
CA TYR A 615 -11.82 27.64 5.58
C TYR A 615 -11.74 29.17 5.64
N THR A 616 -10.67 29.68 6.28
CA THR A 616 -10.44 31.11 6.54
C THR A 616 -10.60 32.02 5.31
N LYS A 617 -10.18 31.57 4.12
CA LYS A 617 -10.28 32.36 2.88
C LYS A 617 -11.73 32.69 2.51
N ALA A 618 -12.64 31.73 2.68
CA ALA A 618 -14.05 31.93 2.40
C ALA A 618 -14.68 32.88 3.43
N TYR A 619 -14.36 32.75 4.72
CA TYR A 619 -14.81 33.71 5.74
C TYR A 619 -14.31 35.13 5.50
N ASN A 620 -13.04 35.30 5.12
CA ASN A 620 -12.49 36.62 4.81
C ASN A 620 -13.23 37.25 3.61
N ASN A 621 -13.44 36.50 2.53
CA ASN A 621 -14.16 37.02 1.35
C ASN A 621 -15.64 37.26 1.63
N LEU A 622 -16.27 36.43 2.47
CA LEU A 622 -17.63 36.65 2.95
C LEU A 622 -17.73 37.98 3.73
N GLY A 623 -16.77 38.26 4.62
CA GLY A 623 -16.68 39.53 5.35
C GLY A 623 -16.51 40.74 4.43
N VAL A 624 -15.66 40.63 3.41
CA VAL A 624 -15.47 41.68 2.40
C VAL A 624 -16.76 41.93 1.61
N VAL A 625 -17.46 40.86 1.21
CA VAL A 625 -18.71 40.99 0.44
C VAL A 625 -19.83 41.59 1.29
N TYR A 626 -20.01 41.14 2.54
CA TYR A 626 -20.98 41.74 3.46
C TYR A 626 -20.67 43.21 3.79
N SER A 627 -19.39 43.55 3.96
CA SER A 627 -18.97 44.94 4.21
C SER A 627 -19.35 45.86 3.05
N LYS A 628 -19.15 45.42 1.80
CA LYS A 628 -19.56 46.17 0.61
C LYS A 628 -21.07 46.30 0.47
N ASP A 629 -21.82 45.31 0.95
CA ASP A 629 -23.29 45.29 0.95
C ASP A 629 -23.90 46.09 2.13
N GLY A 630 -23.08 46.68 3.00
CA GLY A 630 -23.52 47.44 4.18
C GLY A 630 -23.98 46.56 5.36
N ARG A 631 -23.82 45.24 5.26
CA ARG A 631 -24.20 44.25 6.28
C ARG A 631 -23.08 44.08 7.30
N PHE A 632 -22.86 45.13 8.09
CA PHE A 632 -21.67 45.25 8.94
C PHE A 632 -21.58 44.21 10.05
N ASP A 633 -22.70 43.82 10.67
CA ASP A 633 -22.68 42.82 11.75
C ASP A 633 -22.31 41.42 11.23
N GLU A 634 -22.86 41.00 10.09
CA GLU A 634 -22.49 39.73 9.45
C GLU A 634 -21.05 39.75 8.94
N ALA A 635 -20.57 40.90 8.46
CA ALA A 635 -19.17 41.08 8.07
C ALA A 635 -18.22 40.91 9.28
N ILE A 636 -18.58 41.47 10.44
CA ILE A 636 -17.83 41.32 11.70
C ILE A 636 -17.78 39.86 12.10
N GLU A 637 -18.91 39.16 12.06
CA GLU A 637 -18.97 37.73 12.41
C GLU A 637 -18.10 36.88 11.49
N ALA A 638 -18.15 37.13 10.18
CA ALA A 638 -17.33 36.42 9.20
C ALA A 638 -15.83 36.61 9.46
N PHE A 639 -15.36 37.85 9.66
CA PHE A 639 -13.95 38.09 9.96
C PHE A 639 -13.52 37.56 11.33
N ARG A 640 -14.40 37.56 12.35
CA ARG A 640 -14.11 36.93 13.65
C ARG A 640 -13.95 35.42 13.52
N ASN A 641 -14.79 34.76 12.72
CA ASN A 641 -14.62 33.34 12.42
C ASN A 641 -13.28 33.08 11.70
N ALA A 642 -12.92 33.92 10.72
CA ALA A 642 -11.61 33.84 10.07
C ALA A 642 -10.45 33.96 11.09
N SER A 643 -10.48 34.97 11.96
CA SER A 643 -9.45 35.23 12.98
C SER A 643 -9.37 34.10 14.01
N ARG A 644 -10.50 33.48 14.36
CA ARG A 644 -10.52 32.30 15.25
C ARG A 644 -9.71 31.13 14.68
N PHE A 645 -9.73 30.91 13.36
CA PHE A 645 -8.99 29.82 12.71
C PHE A 645 -7.55 30.21 12.35
N GLN A 646 -7.27 31.49 12.11
CA GLN A 646 -5.92 32.01 11.85
C GLN A 646 -5.64 33.26 12.71
N PRO A 647 -5.37 33.09 14.01
CA PRO A 647 -5.18 34.22 14.93
C PRO A 647 -3.90 35.02 14.66
N ASP A 648 -2.95 34.44 13.92
CA ASP A 648 -1.66 35.08 13.61
C ASP A 648 -1.67 35.89 12.30
N ASP A 649 -2.80 35.95 11.58
CA ASP A 649 -2.93 36.74 10.35
C ASP A 649 -3.34 38.19 10.67
N PHE A 650 -2.36 39.10 10.64
CA PHE A 650 -2.59 40.52 10.90
C PHE A 650 -3.61 41.15 9.94
N SER A 651 -3.78 40.61 8.72
CA SER A 651 -4.70 41.17 7.72
C SER A 651 -6.16 41.05 8.15
N LEU A 652 -6.50 40.04 8.95
CA LEU A 652 -7.84 39.85 9.50
C LEU A 652 -8.17 40.90 10.56
N HIS A 653 -7.22 41.20 11.44
CA HIS A 653 -7.34 42.30 12.42
C HIS A 653 -7.42 43.67 11.73
N TYR A 654 -6.63 43.87 10.67
CA TYR A 654 -6.69 45.09 9.86
C TYR A 654 -8.08 45.27 9.21
N ASN A 655 -8.63 44.21 8.62
CA ASN A 655 -9.96 44.24 7.99
C ASN A 655 -11.08 44.46 9.02
N LEU A 656 -11.01 43.83 10.20
CA LEU A 656 -11.95 44.08 11.30
C LEU A 656 -11.88 45.52 11.80
N GLY A 657 -10.68 46.06 11.99
CA GLY A 657 -10.49 47.45 12.40
C GLY A 657 -11.11 48.43 11.41
N LYS A 658 -10.91 48.20 10.10
CA LYS A 658 -11.53 49.02 9.04
C LYS A 658 -13.04 48.95 9.08
N LEU A 659 -13.58 47.75 9.23
CA LEU A 659 -15.01 47.53 9.33
C LEU A 659 -15.61 48.24 10.55
N TYR A 660 -14.93 48.19 11.69
CA TYR A 660 -15.35 48.89 12.89
C TYR A 660 -15.34 50.41 12.74
N ILE A 661 -14.34 50.99 12.05
CA ILE A 661 -14.38 52.41 11.66
C ILE A 661 -15.63 52.71 10.83
N MET A 662 -15.92 51.90 9.80
CA MET A 662 -17.08 52.10 8.93
C MET A 662 -18.41 52.00 9.69
N SER A 663 -18.50 51.14 10.70
CA SER A 663 -19.66 51.03 11.58
C SER A 663 -19.65 52.00 12.78
N SER A 664 -18.74 52.98 12.81
CA SER A 664 -18.58 53.95 13.92
C SER A 664 -18.29 53.35 15.31
N ARG A 665 -17.66 52.18 15.36
CA ARG A 665 -17.30 51.40 16.56
C ARG A 665 -15.81 51.57 16.88
N PHE A 666 -15.41 52.78 17.25
CA PHE A 666 -14.00 53.17 17.30
C PHE A 666 -13.18 52.46 18.39
N ASP A 667 -13.81 52.05 19.49
CA ASP A 667 -13.12 51.32 20.57
C ASP A 667 -12.69 49.92 20.15
N GLU A 668 -13.57 49.21 19.45
CA GLU A 668 -13.26 47.93 18.85
C GLU A 668 -12.22 48.09 17.73
N ALA A 669 -12.32 49.14 16.91
CA ALA A 669 -11.31 49.43 15.88
C ALA A 669 -9.90 49.59 16.48
N ILE A 670 -9.76 50.37 17.57
CA ILE A 670 -8.49 50.55 18.28
C ILE A 670 -7.97 49.19 18.79
N THR A 671 -8.84 48.38 19.38
CA THR A 671 -8.46 47.06 19.92
C THR A 671 -7.90 46.15 18.82
N GLU A 672 -8.57 46.09 17.67
CA GLU A 672 -8.15 45.26 16.54
C GLU A 672 -6.86 45.76 15.90
N TYR A 673 -6.70 47.09 15.72
CA TYR A 673 -5.46 47.62 15.17
C TYR A 673 -4.27 47.40 16.10
N LEU A 674 -4.44 47.51 17.43
CA LEU A 674 -3.39 47.16 18.38
C LEU A 674 -3.02 45.68 18.33
N ALA A 675 -3.98 44.78 18.15
CA ALA A 675 -3.73 43.35 17.93
C ALA A 675 -2.97 43.11 16.62
N GLY A 676 -3.38 43.76 15.53
CA GLY A 676 -2.68 43.73 14.24
C GLY A 676 -1.23 44.24 14.32
N ILE A 677 -0.99 45.33 15.05
CA ILE A 677 0.35 45.91 15.28
C ILE A 677 1.24 44.95 16.05
N LYS A 678 0.69 44.23 17.04
CA LYS A 678 1.44 43.22 17.79
C LYS A 678 1.95 42.09 16.87
N LEU A 679 1.17 41.73 15.85
CA LEU A 679 1.55 40.70 14.86
C LEU A 679 2.47 41.26 13.78
N LYS A 680 2.24 42.51 13.34
CA LYS A 680 3.00 43.17 12.28
C LYS A 680 3.28 44.66 12.61
N PRO A 681 4.35 44.94 13.37
CA PRO A 681 4.66 46.29 13.83
C PRO A 681 5.29 47.21 12.77
N ASP A 682 5.60 46.70 11.57
CA ASP A 682 6.24 47.44 10.49
C ASP A 682 5.27 47.87 9.37
N PHE A 683 3.96 47.66 9.54
CA PHE A 683 2.95 48.00 8.55
C PHE A 683 2.31 49.37 8.84
N ALA A 684 2.66 50.38 8.05
CA ALA A 684 2.36 51.79 8.34
C ALA A 684 0.86 52.10 8.37
N GLU A 685 0.06 51.41 7.56
CA GLU A 685 -1.38 51.56 7.42
C GLU A 685 -2.13 51.25 8.73
N LEU A 686 -1.65 50.28 9.51
CA LEU A 686 -2.22 49.99 10.84
C LEU A 686 -2.11 51.19 11.78
N TYR A 687 -0.97 51.90 11.76
CA TYR A 687 -0.75 53.09 12.58
C TYR A 687 -1.56 54.29 12.09
N ASN A 688 -1.67 54.48 10.78
CA ASN A 688 -2.53 55.51 10.22
C ASN A 688 -4.00 55.28 10.64
N ASP A 689 -4.53 54.08 10.44
CA ASP A 689 -5.94 53.81 10.68
C ASP A 689 -6.26 53.74 12.21
N LEU A 690 -5.27 53.39 13.03
CA LEU A 690 -5.32 53.57 14.49
C LEU A 690 -5.39 55.07 14.86
N GLY A 691 -4.58 55.92 14.21
CA GLY A 691 -4.62 57.36 14.40
C GLY A 691 -5.97 57.96 14.02
N VAL A 692 -6.55 57.53 12.89
CA VAL A 692 -7.91 57.93 12.47
C VAL A 692 -8.94 57.55 13.53
N SER A 693 -8.82 56.35 14.10
CA SER A 693 -9.74 55.86 15.15
C SER A 693 -9.64 56.68 16.44
N TYR A 694 -8.42 57.02 16.88
CA TYR A 694 -8.21 57.93 18.01
C TYR A 694 -8.76 59.33 17.74
N LEU A 695 -8.57 59.86 16.54
CA LEU A 695 -9.07 61.18 16.16
C LEU A 695 -10.59 61.23 16.18
N LYS A 696 -11.27 60.21 15.64
CA LYS A 696 -12.74 60.09 15.69
C LYS A 696 -13.30 59.97 17.12
N LYS A 697 -12.48 59.50 18.07
CA LYS A 697 -12.80 59.45 19.50
C LYS A 697 -12.44 60.75 20.26
N GLY A 698 -11.89 61.75 19.58
CA GLY A 698 -11.44 63.01 20.20
C GLY A 698 -10.11 62.90 20.95
N GLN A 699 -9.33 61.83 20.73
CA GLN A 699 -8.02 61.62 21.37
C GLN A 699 -6.89 62.14 20.47
N ALA A 700 -6.85 63.45 20.25
CA ALA A 700 -5.96 64.10 19.28
C ALA A 700 -4.46 63.84 19.51
N GLU A 701 -3.99 63.81 20.76
CA GLU A 701 -2.58 63.53 21.07
C GLU A 701 -2.16 62.12 20.62
N LYS A 702 -2.96 61.10 20.99
CA LYS A 702 -2.70 59.72 20.58
C LYS A 702 -2.80 59.53 19.06
N ALA A 703 -3.71 60.25 18.42
CA ALA A 703 -3.81 60.26 16.97
C ALA A 703 -2.54 60.84 16.31
N SER A 704 -2.04 61.97 16.83
CA SER A 704 -0.79 62.60 16.36
C SER A 704 0.40 61.64 16.48
N ASP A 705 0.54 60.95 17.60
CA ASP A 705 1.62 59.98 17.82
C ASP A 705 1.54 58.78 16.87
N ALA A 706 0.32 58.27 16.64
CA ALA A 706 0.08 57.19 15.69
C ALA A 706 0.44 57.60 14.25
N PHE A 707 0.03 58.80 13.80
CA PHE A 707 0.38 59.30 12.46
C PHE A 707 1.89 59.55 12.29
N LYS A 708 2.56 60.11 13.31
CA LYS A 708 4.03 60.26 13.29
C LYS A 708 4.73 58.90 13.18
N THR A 709 4.20 57.88 13.86
CA THR A 709 4.73 56.52 13.76
C THR A 709 4.52 55.94 12.36
N ALA A 710 3.34 56.13 11.76
CA ALA A 710 3.07 55.75 10.37
C ALA A 710 4.06 56.41 9.40
N LEU A 711 4.34 57.71 9.55
CA LEU A 711 5.30 58.45 8.72
C LEU A 711 6.76 58.04 8.97
N LYS A 712 7.09 57.59 10.18
CA LYS A 712 8.42 57.01 10.45
C LYS A 712 8.63 55.70 9.70
N LEU A 713 7.56 54.91 9.55
CA LEU A 713 7.59 53.64 8.81
C LEU A 713 7.50 53.86 7.30
N ASN A 714 6.71 54.84 6.85
CA ASN A 714 6.58 55.24 5.45
C ASN A 714 6.54 56.78 5.32
N PRO A 715 7.68 57.44 5.05
CA PRO A 715 7.76 58.90 4.96
C PRO A 715 6.86 59.52 3.87
N ASP A 716 6.58 58.78 2.80
CA ASP A 716 5.79 59.25 1.66
C ASP A 716 4.29 58.93 1.80
N PHE A 717 3.84 58.54 3.00
CA PHE A 717 2.44 58.18 3.23
C PHE A 717 1.53 59.41 3.26
N ALA A 718 1.10 59.85 2.07
CA ALA A 718 0.35 61.08 1.86
C ALA A 718 -0.94 61.20 2.71
N GLU A 719 -1.60 60.09 3.03
CA GLU A 719 -2.79 60.10 3.89
C GLU A 719 -2.44 60.45 5.34
N ALA A 720 -1.38 59.86 5.89
CA ALA A 720 -0.91 60.15 7.25
C ALA A 720 -0.41 61.60 7.38
N VAL A 721 0.21 62.17 6.34
CA VAL A 721 0.59 63.61 6.31
C VAL A 721 -0.65 64.49 6.43
N ARG A 722 -1.67 64.27 5.57
CA ARG A 722 -2.92 65.04 5.60
C ARG A 722 -3.63 64.93 6.93
N ASN A 723 -3.69 63.72 7.50
CA ASN A 723 -4.35 63.48 8.78
C ASN A 723 -3.61 64.18 9.93
N LEU A 724 -2.28 64.21 9.93
CA LEU A 724 -1.48 64.89 10.94
C LEU A 724 -1.59 66.43 10.81
N GLU A 725 -1.55 66.97 9.60
CA GLU A 725 -1.77 68.41 9.36
C GLU A 725 -3.16 68.86 9.78
N GLY A 726 -4.18 68.03 9.57
CA GLY A 726 -5.56 68.30 9.97
C GLY A 726 -5.81 68.32 11.48
N ILE A 727 -4.92 67.75 12.30
CA ILE A 727 -4.97 67.86 13.76
C ILE A 727 -4.39 69.20 14.25
N ASN A 728 -3.41 69.73 13.52
CA ASN A 728 -2.67 70.93 13.91
C ASN A 728 -3.33 72.24 13.42
N ARG A 729 -4.41 72.16 12.64
CA ARG A 729 -5.26 73.27 12.22
C ARG A 729 -6.55 73.25 13.02
#